data_AF-A0A8H3BQA4-F1
#
_entry.id   AF-A0A8H3BQA4-F1
#
_cell.length_a   1.000
_cell.length_b   1.000
_cell.length_c   1.000
_cell.angle_alpha   90.00
_cell.angle_beta   90.00
_cell.angle_gamma   90.00
#
_symmetry.space_group_name_H-M   'P 1'
#
loop_
_entity.id
_entity.type
_entity.pdbx_description
1 polymer ?
#
loop_
_entity_poly.entity_id
_entity_poly.type
_entity_poly.pdbx_seq_one_letter_code
_entity_poly.pdbx_strand_id
1 'polypeptide(L)'
;LITIAPRVDRDMRTHTTSQILLLGLIFHVIYIYSVFDCYFTSPVVHGMRQHRIFWPYNAPKKAPAKRVVLIVGDGLRADLLFNVNPFPNIPDSPLSAAPFLRSVASERGAFGISHTRVPTESRPGHVALIGGMYEDVSAVTKGWKTNPVDFDSVFNKSSHTFAYGSPDIVPMFARGVSPENKVSSWCYDEAEEDFTKGEYMITDSVANAKELDTWVLARLKETLHNATQHPGSALDRSLRQEGVVIFLHLLGLDTTGHSYRPFSQEYMQNIMHVDTIVQQAEKLIDDFYAHDDEPENESRTAYIFTADHGMSAIGNHGDGDPDNTRTPLIAWGSGIRGPVPDPDSNSTHDSYSKPAWGQPLTDLARADVQQADVAALMSALLGMDWPMNSVGVVPGLVNGPGYIKETDERGSEQMARIGVVNARAILEQYRVKHAIKAKHHLRYKSFPPLEPYARGALPPGAMELRELERLLAAGDWQAARQGAQHLIDITLEGLGYLQRYDRYIIRFIVTAGYIGWMILSALHVLHTHVVPQKLDPKPASNTGFSMLDILTWIITLSTAGIFVYQRSPWTYYLYAAFPIYFFRSILREGDSMYEILAQEMDWGTFPTPEELLAWGIGSVAVLECMTLAYTHRELWTVLFVVIGVVWPITAWPKGFYAQNKTLGLGWVMSCLVSGIFTVLSVEKTESVLLISLGAGAIIVLGLAGDVIVNAELGGRAFSLSSLVHRPKGSVQAQMILIVGALLTTMSSIGSLQNKEGLPVLNQTAGWILLVTSVVLPIFLRPSAPSSTSKLQQYFLAFGPLFVLLSISTEGLFYASFSLTLFLWVEVEARLHHLGEKTVPKRFVPKPAKRNIGWRAEALRRALEDDQDDQPKMTKAPTLAPRSSRGLAGADVRRALFFLFFVQVAFFGAANVASVS
;
A
#
# COMPACT_ATOMS: atom_id res chain seq x y z
N LEU A 1 -37.64 -17.89 -22.45
CA LEU A 1 -37.46 -18.23 -23.88
C LEU A 1 -36.91 -19.64 -23.96
N ILE A 2 -37.69 -20.50 -24.60
CA ILE A 2 -37.71 -21.95 -24.49
C ILE A 2 -36.77 -22.57 -25.54
N THR A 3 -36.14 -23.70 -25.17
CA THR A 3 -35.48 -24.72 -26.03
C THR A 3 -34.37 -24.28 -26.98
N ILE A 4 -33.12 -24.46 -26.54
CA ILE A 4 -32.08 -25.12 -27.36
C ILE A 4 -31.37 -26.10 -26.42
N ALA A 5 -31.63 -27.40 -26.61
CA ALA A 5 -30.89 -28.45 -25.93
C ALA A 5 -29.49 -28.55 -26.54
N PRO A 6 -28.39 -28.38 -25.78
CA PRO A 6 -27.09 -28.76 -26.27
C PRO A 6 -26.93 -30.28 -26.13
N ARG A 7 -26.53 -30.94 -27.21
CA ARG A 7 -25.98 -32.30 -27.18
C ARG A 7 -24.91 -32.35 -26.07
N VAL A 8 -25.14 -33.22 -25.10
CA VAL A 8 -24.23 -33.43 -23.98
C VAL A 8 -23.15 -34.40 -24.45
N ASP A 9 -22.00 -33.88 -24.88
CA ASP A 9 -20.77 -34.66 -24.87
C ASP A 9 -20.40 -34.94 -23.41
N ARG A 10 -20.45 -36.23 -23.06
CA ARG A 10 -20.13 -36.81 -21.76
C ARG A 10 -18.70 -37.38 -21.80
N ASP A 11 -17.73 -36.49 -21.88
CA ASP A 11 -16.37 -36.79 -21.43
C ASP A 11 -16.18 -36.16 -20.04
N MET A 12 -15.33 -36.75 -19.20
CA MET A 12 -14.96 -36.15 -17.91
C MET A 12 -14.57 -34.69 -18.14
N ARG A 13 -15.39 -33.74 -17.68
CA ARG A 13 -15.11 -32.31 -17.84
C ARG A 13 -14.03 -31.89 -16.85
N THR A 14 -12.80 -32.36 -17.04
CA THR A 14 -11.66 -31.60 -16.57
C THR A 14 -11.71 -30.26 -17.29
N HIS A 15 -11.73 -29.15 -16.56
CA HIS A 15 -11.66 -27.82 -17.15
C HIS A 15 -10.57 -27.79 -18.22
N THR A 16 -10.85 -27.21 -19.40
CA THR A 16 -9.77 -26.95 -20.34
C THR A 16 -8.75 -26.01 -19.71
N THR A 17 -7.50 -26.02 -20.16
CA THR A 17 -6.47 -25.11 -19.63
C THR A 17 -6.92 -23.64 -19.70
N SER A 18 -7.64 -23.24 -20.75
CA SER A 18 -8.21 -21.88 -20.84
C SER A 18 -9.30 -21.62 -19.79
N GLN A 19 -10.15 -22.60 -19.49
CA GLN A 19 -11.20 -22.48 -18.47
C GLN A 19 -10.61 -22.36 -17.06
N ILE A 20 -9.58 -23.16 -16.72
CA ILE A 20 -8.96 -23.08 -15.40
C ILE A 20 -8.20 -21.75 -15.26
N LEU A 21 -7.50 -21.28 -16.31
CA LEU A 21 -6.84 -19.98 -16.27
C LEU A 21 -7.83 -18.83 -16.10
N LEU A 22 -8.97 -18.86 -16.81
CA LEU A 22 -10.02 -17.84 -16.64
C LEU A 22 -10.64 -17.89 -15.24
N LEU A 23 -10.94 -19.08 -14.72
CA LEU A 23 -11.43 -19.27 -13.36
C LEU A 23 -10.42 -18.75 -12.33
N GLY A 24 -9.14 -19.03 -12.53
CA GLY A 24 -8.05 -18.51 -11.72
C GLY A 24 -7.99 -16.99 -11.75
N LEU A 25 -8.08 -16.37 -12.92
CA LEU A 25 -8.10 -14.91 -13.05
C LEU A 25 -9.28 -14.30 -12.28
N ILE A 26 -10.50 -14.82 -12.48
CA ILE A 26 -11.70 -14.33 -11.78
C ILE A 26 -11.54 -14.51 -10.25
N PHE A 27 -11.05 -15.66 -9.81
CA PHE A 27 -10.80 -15.94 -8.40
C PHE A 27 -9.83 -14.92 -7.79
N HIS A 28 -8.66 -14.68 -8.40
CA HIS A 28 -7.67 -13.75 -7.85
C HIS A 28 -8.15 -12.29 -7.91
N VAL A 29 -8.86 -11.88 -8.97
CA VAL A 29 -9.45 -10.52 -9.07
C VAL A 29 -10.50 -10.29 -7.98
N ILE A 30 -11.29 -11.30 -7.60
CA ILE A 30 -12.24 -11.17 -6.50
C ILE A 30 -11.51 -11.19 -5.15
N TYR A 31 -10.55 -12.11 -4.98
CA TYR A 31 -9.87 -12.33 -3.72
C TYR A 31 -8.88 -11.21 -3.36
N ILE A 32 -8.39 -10.43 -4.33
CA ILE A 32 -7.59 -9.23 -4.03
C ILE A 32 -8.40 -8.24 -3.17
N TYR A 33 -9.72 -8.16 -3.35
CA TYR A 33 -10.59 -7.29 -2.56
C TYR A 33 -10.74 -7.78 -1.11
N SER A 34 -10.49 -9.07 -0.85
CA SER A 34 -10.66 -9.65 0.50
C SER A 34 -9.68 -9.09 1.53
N VAL A 35 -8.55 -8.52 1.08
CA VAL A 35 -7.62 -7.80 1.95
C VAL A 35 -8.31 -6.57 2.55
N PHE A 36 -9.08 -5.82 1.75
CA PHE A 36 -9.83 -4.67 2.26
C PHE A 36 -10.89 -5.11 3.27
N ASP A 37 -11.72 -6.09 2.94
CA ASP A 37 -12.74 -6.58 3.88
C ASP A 37 -12.17 -7.22 5.16
N CYS A 38 -10.93 -7.74 5.13
CA CYS A 38 -10.26 -8.31 6.30
C CYS A 38 -9.59 -7.28 7.21
N TYR A 39 -9.01 -6.23 6.63
CA TYR A 39 -8.07 -5.34 7.31
C TYR A 39 -8.51 -3.88 7.34
N PHE A 40 -9.37 -3.49 6.39
CA PHE A 40 -9.73 -2.11 6.10
C PHE A 40 -11.25 -1.95 6.13
N THR A 41 -11.79 -1.79 7.36
CA THR A 41 -13.23 -1.61 7.61
C THR A 41 -13.49 -0.22 8.14
N SER A 42 -14.44 0.49 7.52
CA SER A 42 -14.80 1.86 7.90
C SER A 42 -15.01 1.99 9.42
N PRO A 43 -14.34 2.96 10.07
CA PRO A 43 -14.55 3.23 11.49
C PRO A 43 -15.86 3.96 11.75
N VAL A 44 -16.45 4.62 10.74
CA VAL A 44 -17.62 5.49 10.88
C VAL A 44 -18.85 4.73 11.35
N VAL A 45 -19.54 5.34 12.31
CA VAL A 45 -20.81 4.90 12.88
C VAL A 45 -21.83 6.02 12.74
N HIS A 46 -23.11 5.65 12.69
CA HIS A 46 -24.21 6.61 12.73
C HIS A 46 -25.19 6.26 13.86
N GLY A 47 -25.96 7.25 14.32
CA GLY A 47 -26.97 7.08 15.36
C GLY A 47 -26.46 7.27 16.80
N MET A 48 -25.27 7.84 16.97
CA MET A 48 -24.70 8.19 18.26
C MET A 48 -25.32 9.48 18.82
N ARG A 49 -25.30 9.62 20.14
CA ARG A 49 -25.64 10.86 20.84
C ARG A 49 -24.45 11.82 20.86
N GLN A 50 -24.74 13.11 20.81
CA GLN A 50 -23.73 14.17 20.95
C GLN A 50 -23.42 14.41 22.43
N HIS A 51 -22.16 14.77 22.69
CA HIS A 51 -21.65 15.00 24.03
C HIS A 51 -20.82 16.28 24.07
N ARG A 52 -21.12 17.14 25.06
CA ARG A 52 -20.43 18.38 25.40
C ARG A 52 -20.18 18.45 26.89
N ILE A 53 -19.20 19.27 27.28
CA ILE A 53 -18.87 19.49 28.68
C ILE A 53 -20.11 20.02 29.41
N PHE A 54 -20.47 19.36 30.52
CA PHE A 54 -21.53 19.80 31.41
C PHE A 54 -20.96 20.62 32.56
N TRP A 55 -21.36 21.89 32.60
CA TRP A 55 -21.04 22.81 33.69
C TRP A 55 -22.21 22.85 34.69
N PRO A 56 -21.97 22.78 36.00
CA PRO A 56 -23.00 22.97 37.01
C PRO A 56 -23.74 24.30 36.82
N TYR A 57 -25.04 24.35 37.15
CA TYR A 57 -25.89 25.53 36.92
C TYR A 57 -25.34 26.82 37.57
N ASN A 58 -24.59 26.68 38.66
CA ASN A 58 -24.01 27.79 39.42
C ASN A 58 -22.54 28.09 39.07
N ALA A 59 -21.94 27.36 38.11
CA ALA A 59 -20.57 27.60 37.67
C ALA A 59 -20.56 28.52 36.43
N PRO A 60 -19.67 29.53 36.35
CA PRO A 60 -19.53 30.32 35.13
C PRO A 60 -19.13 29.40 33.98
N LYS A 61 -19.99 29.30 32.97
CA LYS A 61 -19.70 28.59 31.70
C LYS A 61 -18.56 29.33 30.99
N LYS A 62 -17.31 29.00 31.30
CA LYS A 62 -16.15 29.58 30.63
C LYS A 62 -15.35 28.46 29.99
N ALA A 63 -15.50 28.29 28.67
CA ALA A 63 -14.60 27.47 27.88
C ALA A 63 -13.18 28.04 27.96
N PRO A 64 -12.12 27.22 27.83
CA PRO A 64 -10.75 27.72 27.82
C PRO A 64 -10.51 28.87 26.83
N ALA A 65 -11.05 28.77 25.61
CA ALA A 65 -10.95 29.78 24.56
C ALA A 65 -12.33 30.08 23.93
N LYS A 66 -12.49 31.27 23.34
CA LYS A 66 -13.66 31.60 22.49
C LYS A 66 -13.44 31.16 21.04
N ARG A 67 -12.18 31.03 20.64
CA ARG A 67 -11.78 30.80 19.25
C ARG A 67 -10.51 29.96 19.20
N VAL A 68 -10.44 29.08 18.20
CA VAL A 68 -9.25 28.28 17.88
C VAL A 68 -8.82 28.60 16.46
N VAL A 69 -7.53 28.88 16.29
CA VAL A 69 -6.87 29.00 14.99
C VAL A 69 -6.07 27.73 14.76
N LEU A 70 -6.49 26.91 13.79
CA LEU A 70 -5.76 25.74 13.34
C LEU A 70 -4.95 26.11 12.09
N ILE A 71 -3.64 25.91 12.15
CA ILE A 71 -2.71 26.21 11.07
C ILE A 71 -1.98 24.92 10.70
N VAL A 72 -2.11 24.50 9.45
CA VAL A 72 -1.50 23.26 8.96
C VAL A 72 -0.52 23.59 7.84
N GLY A 73 0.78 23.36 8.07
CA GLY A 73 1.81 23.42 7.04
C GLY A 73 1.98 22.06 6.40
N ASP A 74 1.25 21.81 5.30
CA ASP A 74 1.14 20.52 4.63
C ASP A 74 2.54 19.94 4.29
N GLY A 75 2.78 18.67 4.60
CA GLY A 75 4.06 18.00 4.35
C GLY A 75 5.25 18.39 5.25
N LEU A 76 5.05 19.17 6.33
CA LEU A 76 6.17 19.60 7.19
C LEU A 76 6.68 18.50 8.14
N ARG A 77 7.97 18.17 8.03
CA ARG A 77 8.68 17.28 8.96
C ARG A 77 9.00 17.97 10.30
N ALA A 78 8.84 17.24 11.40
CA ALA A 78 9.12 17.80 12.74
C ALA A 78 10.61 18.13 12.97
N ASP A 79 11.52 17.34 12.41
CA ASP A 79 12.96 17.55 12.56
C ASP A 79 13.42 18.84 11.85
N LEU A 80 12.91 19.13 10.66
CA LEU A 80 13.30 20.34 9.92
C LEU A 80 12.78 21.63 10.56
N LEU A 81 11.68 21.55 11.34
CA LEU A 81 11.21 22.68 12.15
C LEU A 81 12.01 22.83 13.45
N PHE A 82 12.25 21.73 14.18
CA PHE A 82 12.81 21.79 15.54
C PHE A 82 14.33 21.67 15.63
N ASN A 83 15.03 21.10 14.64
CA ASN A 83 16.47 20.95 14.69
C ASN A 83 17.18 22.31 14.71
N VAL A 84 18.29 22.36 15.44
CA VAL A 84 19.31 23.39 15.28
C VAL A 84 20.15 23.03 14.06
N ASN A 85 20.30 23.99 13.14
CA ASN A 85 20.97 23.84 11.85
C ASN A 85 20.43 22.64 11.04
N PRO A 86 19.13 22.64 10.65
CA PRO A 86 18.52 21.52 9.91
C PRO A 86 19.09 21.31 8.51
N PHE A 87 19.76 22.32 7.94
CA PHE A 87 20.27 22.32 6.57
C PHE A 87 21.79 22.56 6.51
N PRO A 88 22.62 21.65 7.06
CA PRO A 88 24.06 21.87 7.21
C PRO A 88 24.83 21.94 5.88
N ASN A 89 24.24 21.41 4.80
CA ASN A 89 24.87 21.36 3.48
C ASN A 89 24.56 22.60 2.62
N ILE A 90 23.71 23.50 3.11
CA ILE A 90 23.32 24.73 2.41
C ILE A 90 24.19 25.88 2.93
N PRO A 91 24.97 26.56 2.07
CA PRO A 91 25.75 27.71 2.49
C PRO A 91 24.86 28.78 3.13
N ASP A 92 25.33 29.37 4.23
CA ASP A 92 24.66 30.43 4.97
C ASP A 92 23.23 30.07 5.48
N SER A 93 22.96 28.78 5.69
CA SER A 93 21.69 28.33 6.26
C SER A 93 21.49 28.87 7.69
N PRO A 94 20.25 29.23 8.06
CA PRO A 94 19.98 29.78 9.38
C PRO A 94 20.11 28.70 10.46
N LEU A 95 20.40 29.14 11.69
CA LEU A 95 20.44 28.25 12.85
C LEU A 95 19.10 27.54 13.12
N SER A 96 17.98 28.17 12.73
CA SER A 96 16.65 27.59 12.72
C SER A 96 15.95 28.03 11.45
N ALA A 97 15.28 27.12 10.75
CA ALA A 97 14.46 27.47 9.59
C ALA A 97 13.11 28.10 9.99
N ALA A 98 12.66 27.91 11.23
CA ALA A 98 11.41 28.46 11.77
C ALA A 98 11.63 29.16 13.12
N PRO A 99 12.35 30.31 13.15
CA PRO A 99 12.70 30.98 14.41
C PRO A 99 11.49 31.43 15.23
N PHE A 100 10.39 31.87 14.61
CA PHE A 100 9.20 32.30 15.35
C PHE A 100 8.48 31.12 15.99
N LEU A 101 8.15 30.05 15.26
CA LEU A 101 7.52 28.85 15.81
C LEU A 101 8.37 28.21 16.90
N ARG A 102 9.70 28.18 16.70
CA ARG A 102 10.64 27.71 17.72
C ARG A 102 10.58 28.57 18.98
N SER A 103 10.52 29.90 18.87
CA SER A 103 10.40 30.78 20.04
C SER A 103 9.06 30.61 20.76
N VAL A 104 7.95 30.43 20.02
CA VAL A 104 6.65 30.09 20.60
C VAL A 104 6.74 28.83 21.44
N ALA A 105 7.29 27.75 20.88
CA ALA A 105 7.47 26.49 21.58
C ALA A 105 8.33 26.62 22.85
N SER A 106 9.39 27.45 22.82
CA SER A 106 10.29 27.58 23.96
C SER A 106 9.85 28.58 25.03
N GLU A 107 9.08 29.60 24.69
CA GLU A 107 8.87 30.76 25.58
C GLU A 107 7.44 30.84 26.13
N ARG A 108 6.42 30.44 25.35
CA ARG A 108 5.02 30.72 25.70
C ARG A 108 4.01 29.64 25.33
N GLY A 109 4.41 28.60 24.62
CA GLY A 109 3.55 27.51 24.19
C GLY A 109 3.92 26.15 24.78
N ALA A 110 3.15 25.15 24.37
CA ALA A 110 3.46 23.73 24.54
C ALA A 110 3.77 23.12 23.17
N PHE A 111 4.70 22.16 23.13
CA PHE A 111 5.14 21.54 21.88
C PHE A 111 5.33 20.03 22.01
N GLY A 112 5.33 19.34 20.88
CA GLY A 112 5.47 17.90 20.77
C GLY A 112 5.45 17.42 19.32
N ILE A 113 5.30 16.12 19.15
CA ILE A 113 5.09 15.48 17.85
C ILE A 113 3.64 15.03 17.73
N SER A 114 3.00 15.37 16.61
CA SER A 114 1.74 14.75 16.19
C SER A 114 2.07 13.51 15.33
N HIS A 115 1.66 12.34 15.80
CA HIS A 115 1.89 11.07 15.11
C HIS A 115 0.72 10.75 14.17
N THR A 116 0.93 10.89 12.86
CA THR A 116 -0.03 10.50 11.83
C THR A 116 0.04 9.00 11.53
N ARG A 117 -0.96 8.47 10.82
CA ARG A 117 -1.06 7.05 10.44
C ARG A 117 -1.05 6.89 8.94
N VAL A 118 -0.68 5.69 8.49
CA VAL A 118 -0.77 5.32 7.09
C VAL A 118 -2.24 5.24 6.62
N PRO A 119 -2.55 5.70 5.39
CA PRO A 119 -1.62 6.32 4.45
C PRO A 119 -1.36 7.79 4.82
N THR A 120 -0.09 8.21 4.80
CA THR A 120 0.31 9.59 5.11
C THR A 120 0.06 10.46 3.87
N GLU A 121 -1.20 10.76 3.64
CA GLU A 121 -1.71 11.60 2.55
C GLU A 121 -2.49 12.75 3.17
N SER A 122 -2.60 13.88 2.46
CA SER A 122 -3.16 15.10 3.05
C SER A 122 -4.61 14.92 3.54
N ARG A 123 -5.45 14.20 2.79
CA ARG A 123 -6.85 13.95 3.17
C ARG A 123 -6.97 13.13 4.48
N PRO A 124 -6.43 11.91 4.61
CA PRO A 124 -6.43 11.17 5.87
C PRO A 124 -5.89 11.96 7.06
N GLY A 125 -4.81 12.74 6.87
CA GLY A 125 -4.22 13.55 7.92
C GLY A 125 -5.18 14.63 8.43
N HIS A 126 -5.83 15.36 7.52
CA HIS A 126 -6.84 16.36 7.87
C HIS A 126 -8.10 15.74 8.50
N VAL A 127 -8.54 14.56 8.05
CA VAL A 127 -9.65 13.81 8.68
C VAL A 127 -9.31 13.45 10.13
N ALA A 128 -8.05 13.07 10.42
CA ALA A 128 -7.60 12.85 11.78
C ALA A 128 -7.57 14.15 12.60
N LEU A 129 -6.91 15.19 12.09
CA LEU A 129 -6.77 16.48 12.80
C LEU A 129 -8.11 17.14 13.15
N ILE A 130 -9.08 17.09 12.23
CA ILE A 130 -10.33 17.86 12.33
C ILE A 130 -11.52 16.98 12.71
N GLY A 131 -11.58 15.74 12.20
CA GLY A 131 -12.63 14.76 12.51
C GLY A 131 -12.33 13.92 13.76
N GLY A 132 -11.07 13.86 14.19
CA GLY A 132 -10.65 13.02 15.31
C GLY A 132 -10.70 11.53 15.00
N MET A 133 -10.75 11.14 13.73
CA MET A 133 -10.86 9.74 13.30
C MET A 133 -9.85 9.41 12.23
N TYR A 134 -9.40 8.15 12.20
CA TYR A 134 -8.50 7.68 11.15
C TYR A 134 -9.33 7.15 9.99
N GLU A 135 -9.17 7.76 8.82
CA GLU A 135 -9.81 7.25 7.62
C GLU A 135 -9.25 5.86 7.27
N ASP A 136 -10.11 4.99 6.77
CA ASP A 136 -9.73 3.65 6.36
C ASP A 136 -9.24 3.64 4.91
N VAL A 137 -8.23 2.83 4.60
CA VAL A 137 -7.65 2.73 3.24
C VAL A 137 -8.71 2.38 2.19
N SER A 138 -9.78 1.68 2.55
CA SER A 138 -10.89 1.39 1.63
C SER A 138 -11.65 2.64 1.15
N ALA A 139 -11.58 3.77 1.86
CA ALA A 139 -12.21 5.01 1.43
C ALA A 139 -11.64 5.53 0.10
N VAL A 140 -10.36 5.25 -0.16
CA VAL A 140 -9.67 5.54 -1.42
C VAL A 140 -10.37 4.86 -2.62
N THR A 141 -10.88 3.64 -2.42
CA THR A 141 -11.58 2.88 -3.49
C THR A 141 -12.94 3.47 -3.88
N LYS A 142 -13.49 4.39 -3.07
CA LYS A 142 -14.80 5.00 -3.31
C LYS A 142 -14.71 6.47 -3.75
N GLY A 143 -13.51 7.02 -3.84
CA GLY A 143 -13.23 8.37 -4.34
C GLY A 143 -11.95 8.95 -3.73
N TRP A 144 -11.11 9.56 -4.57
CA TRP A 144 -9.87 10.21 -4.12
C TRP A 144 -10.14 11.61 -3.55
N LYS A 145 -10.99 12.40 -4.22
CA LYS A 145 -11.28 13.80 -3.89
C LYS A 145 -12.34 14.02 -2.80
N THR A 146 -13.08 12.99 -2.39
CA THR A 146 -14.25 13.17 -1.51
C THR A 146 -14.42 11.96 -0.59
N ASN A 147 -14.60 12.17 0.72
CA ASN A 147 -14.93 11.06 1.60
C ASN A 147 -16.31 10.49 1.21
N PRO A 148 -16.40 9.18 0.91
CA PRO A 148 -17.64 8.52 0.51
C PRO A 148 -18.67 8.34 1.65
N VAL A 149 -18.29 8.59 2.90
CA VAL A 149 -19.14 8.42 4.09
C VAL A 149 -19.16 9.72 4.88
N ASP A 150 -20.35 10.28 5.07
CA ASP A 150 -20.52 11.50 5.85
C ASP A 150 -20.13 11.28 7.32
N PHE A 151 -19.26 12.13 7.85
CA PHE A 151 -18.92 12.19 9.27
C PHE A 151 -18.93 13.65 9.71
N ASP A 152 -19.08 13.88 11.01
CA ASP A 152 -18.97 15.22 11.59
C ASP A 152 -17.56 15.49 12.07
N SER A 153 -17.19 16.77 12.09
CA SER A 153 -15.86 17.24 12.49
C SER A 153 -15.97 18.42 13.45
N VAL A 154 -14.85 18.89 13.98
CA VAL A 154 -14.82 20.11 14.81
C VAL A 154 -15.42 21.29 14.04
N PHE A 155 -15.25 21.37 12.72
CA PHE A 155 -15.85 22.45 11.92
C PHE A 155 -17.37 22.36 11.86
N ASN A 156 -17.93 21.14 11.86
CA ASN A 156 -19.38 20.93 11.91
C ASN A 156 -19.95 21.26 13.29
N LYS A 157 -19.13 21.20 14.35
CA LYS A 157 -19.54 21.41 15.74
C LYS A 157 -19.31 22.83 16.25
N SER A 158 -18.48 23.62 15.57
CA SER A 158 -18.18 25.00 15.93
C SER A 158 -19.44 25.87 15.85
N SER A 159 -19.37 27.13 16.27
CA SER A 159 -20.45 28.09 15.95
C SER A 159 -20.34 28.53 14.50
N HIS A 160 -19.12 28.82 14.05
CA HIS A 160 -18.78 29.12 12.66
C HIS A 160 -17.33 28.73 12.38
N THR A 161 -17.04 28.31 11.14
CA THR A 161 -15.67 28.05 10.67
C THR A 161 -15.33 28.93 9.48
N PHE A 162 -14.16 29.56 9.51
CA PHE A 162 -13.57 30.29 8.39
C PHE A 162 -12.35 29.51 7.89
N ALA A 163 -12.43 28.91 6.70
CA ALA A 163 -11.42 28.00 6.18
C ALA A 163 -10.81 28.52 4.87
N TYR A 164 -9.48 28.48 4.78
CA TYR A 164 -8.71 29.05 3.68
C TYR A 164 -7.62 28.06 3.23
N GLY A 165 -7.47 27.85 1.91
CA GLY A 165 -6.36 27.06 1.34
C GLY A 165 -6.81 26.19 0.16
N SER A 166 -6.17 25.02 0.00
CA SER A 166 -6.36 24.15 -1.17
C SER A 166 -7.82 23.75 -1.46
N PRO A 167 -8.24 23.77 -2.75
CA PRO A 167 -9.53 23.27 -3.22
C PRO A 167 -9.76 21.77 -2.97
N ASP A 168 -8.73 20.97 -2.70
CA ASP A 168 -8.87 19.54 -2.43
C ASP A 168 -9.16 19.23 -0.94
N ILE A 169 -8.79 20.12 -0.02
CA ILE A 169 -8.97 19.92 1.44
C ILE A 169 -10.16 20.72 1.98
N VAL A 170 -10.18 22.03 1.73
CA VAL A 170 -11.12 22.94 2.40
C VAL A 170 -12.59 22.59 2.11
N PRO A 171 -13.01 22.34 0.84
CA PRO A 171 -14.41 22.02 0.54
C PRO A 171 -14.89 20.68 1.11
N MET A 172 -13.98 19.78 1.49
CA MET A 172 -14.37 18.48 2.07
C MET A 172 -15.12 18.66 3.39
N PHE A 173 -14.70 19.60 4.24
CA PHE A 173 -15.33 19.85 5.55
C PHE A 173 -16.52 20.82 5.50
N ALA A 174 -16.75 21.48 4.36
CA ALA A 174 -17.91 22.34 4.15
C ALA A 174 -19.15 21.58 3.66
N ARG A 175 -18.96 20.38 3.09
CA ARG A 175 -20.06 19.54 2.58
C ARG A 175 -20.83 18.85 3.70
N GLY A 176 -22.15 18.73 3.53
CA GLY A 176 -23.01 18.04 4.49
C GLY A 176 -23.18 18.76 5.84
N VAL A 177 -22.72 20.01 5.96
CA VAL A 177 -22.86 20.80 7.19
C VAL A 177 -24.26 21.41 7.27
N SER A 178 -24.86 21.39 8.45
CA SER A 178 -26.13 22.06 8.74
C SER A 178 -25.97 23.09 9.87
N PRO A 179 -26.38 24.36 9.68
CA PRO A 179 -26.83 24.96 8.41
C PRO A 179 -25.70 25.04 7.35
N GLU A 180 -26.04 25.11 6.07
CA GLU A 180 -25.07 25.05 4.94
C GLU A 180 -23.99 26.14 4.98
N ASN A 181 -24.28 27.28 5.60
CA ASN A 181 -23.36 28.42 5.68
C ASN A 181 -22.42 28.37 6.90
N LYS A 182 -22.47 27.32 7.71
CA LYS A 182 -21.70 27.20 8.96
C LYS A 182 -20.18 27.10 8.75
N VAL A 183 -19.75 26.62 7.58
CA VAL A 183 -18.34 26.61 7.17
C VAL A 183 -18.22 27.50 5.94
N SER A 184 -17.54 28.64 6.09
CA SER A 184 -17.19 29.52 4.99
C SER A 184 -15.81 29.14 4.46
N SER A 185 -15.75 28.78 3.19
CA SER A 185 -14.55 28.27 2.53
C SER A 185 -14.08 29.19 1.40
N TRP A 186 -12.78 29.48 1.36
CA TRP A 186 -12.14 30.18 0.25
C TRP A 186 -10.94 29.36 -0.23
N CYS A 187 -10.87 29.11 -1.53
CA CYS A 187 -9.76 28.40 -2.18
C CYS A 187 -9.19 29.23 -3.34
N TYR A 188 -7.90 29.02 -3.62
CA TYR A 188 -7.30 29.39 -4.91
C TYR A 188 -7.72 28.40 -6.01
N ASP A 189 -7.37 28.66 -7.28
CA ASP A 189 -7.73 27.80 -8.41
C ASP A 189 -6.90 26.51 -8.41
N GLU A 190 -7.50 25.36 -8.75
CA GLU A 190 -6.81 24.06 -8.84
C GLU A 190 -5.66 24.10 -9.86
N ALA A 191 -5.78 24.92 -10.92
CA ALA A 191 -4.72 25.09 -11.92
C ALA A 191 -3.46 25.81 -11.38
N GLU A 192 -3.54 26.43 -10.20
CA GLU A 192 -2.40 27.06 -9.52
C GLU A 192 -1.56 26.03 -8.74
N GLU A 193 -2.05 24.80 -8.53
CA GLU A 193 -1.32 23.67 -7.92
C GLU A 193 -0.44 22.92 -8.97
N ASP A 194 0.37 23.65 -9.75
CA ASP A 194 1.25 23.03 -10.75
C ASP A 194 2.65 22.75 -10.21
N PHE A 195 2.90 21.48 -9.88
CA PHE A 195 4.17 20.95 -9.37
C PHE A 195 5.37 21.05 -10.34
N THR A 196 5.13 21.43 -11.61
CA THR A 196 6.14 21.42 -12.68
C THR A 196 6.47 22.81 -13.26
N LYS A 197 5.64 23.82 -12.97
CA LYS A 197 5.79 25.16 -13.56
C LYS A 197 6.72 26.04 -12.73
N GLY A 198 7.91 26.29 -13.25
CA GLY A 198 8.54 27.60 -13.21
C GLY A 198 8.21 28.35 -14.50
N GLU A 199 8.00 29.66 -14.43
CA GLU A 199 7.87 30.61 -15.56
C GLU A 199 6.54 30.66 -16.35
N TYR A 200 5.75 31.69 -16.05
CA TYR A 200 5.67 32.86 -16.95
C TYR A 200 5.30 34.13 -16.17
N MET A 201 6.16 34.57 -15.25
CA MET A 201 6.38 35.98 -14.90
C MET A 201 7.55 36.05 -13.92
N ILE A 202 8.32 37.13 -14.02
CA ILE A 202 9.61 37.38 -13.36
C ILE A 202 9.52 37.15 -11.84
N THR A 203 10.02 36.02 -11.35
CA THR A 203 10.83 35.77 -10.12
C THR A 203 10.67 34.28 -9.72
N ASP A 204 11.80 33.62 -9.47
CA ASP A 204 12.04 32.30 -8.85
C ASP A 204 10.85 31.32 -8.70
N SER A 205 10.98 30.08 -9.18
CA SER A 205 9.99 28.98 -9.06
C SER A 205 9.50 28.66 -7.64
N VAL A 206 10.20 29.16 -6.62
CA VAL A 206 9.80 29.18 -5.21
C VAL A 206 8.60 30.10 -4.97
N ALA A 207 8.36 31.07 -5.85
CA ALA A 207 7.25 32.01 -5.82
C ALA A 207 5.90 31.28 -5.95
N ASN A 208 5.73 30.34 -6.87
CA ASN A 208 4.41 29.71 -7.10
C ASN A 208 3.89 28.91 -5.88
N ALA A 209 4.72 28.06 -5.25
CA ALA A 209 4.29 27.31 -4.07
C ALA A 209 4.08 28.21 -2.85
N LYS A 210 4.96 29.21 -2.64
CA LYS A 210 4.80 30.22 -1.58
C LYS A 210 3.65 31.19 -1.83
N GLU A 211 3.24 31.39 -3.09
CA GLU A 211 2.12 32.23 -3.48
C GLU A 211 0.81 31.63 -2.99
N LEU A 212 0.67 30.29 -2.97
CA LEU A 212 -0.48 29.61 -2.38
C LEU A 212 -0.60 29.93 -0.88
N ASP A 213 0.50 29.86 -0.13
CA ASP A 213 0.54 30.21 1.29
C ASP A 213 0.28 31.72 1.51
N THR A 214 0.83 32.56 0.63
CA THR A 214 0.66 34.02 0.67
C THR A 214 -0.81 34.40 0.39
N TRP A 215 -1.46 33.69 -0.53
CA TRP A 215 -2.87 33.87 -0.85
C TRP A 215 -3.76 33.63 0.38
N VAL A 216 -3.46 32.60 1.16
CA VAL A 216 -4.19 32.28 2.42
C VAL A 216 -4.10 33.45 3.40
N LEU A 217 -2.89 33.97 3.62
CA LEU A 217 -2.70 35.13 4.50
C LEU A 217 -3.41 36.39 3.97
N ALA A 218 -3.31 36.66 2.66
CA ALA A 218 -3.98 37.79 2.03
C ALA A 218 -5.51 37.72 2.18
N ARG A 219 -6.09 36.52 2.02
CA ARG A 219 -7.52 36.28 2.17
C ARG A 219 -8.00 36.41 3.62
N LEU A 220 -7.20 35.93 4.59
CA LEU A 220 -7.45 36.15 6.01
C LEU A 220 -7.49 37.66 6.32
N LYS A 221 -6.47 38.40 5.86
CA LYS A 221 -6.38 39.86 6.05
C LYS A 221 -7.58 40.59 5.44
N GLU A 222 -7.99 40.21 4.23
CA GLU A 222 -9.18 40.75 3.57
C GLU A 222 -10.44 40.47 4.40
N THR A 223 -10.62 39.25 4.89
CA THR A 223 -11.79 38.86 5.69
C THR A 223 -11.92 39.69 6.96
N LEU A 224 -10.83 39.82 7.71
CA LEU A 224 -10.79 40.62 8.95
C LEU A 224 -11.00 42.12 8.64
N HIS A 225 -10.38 42.63 7.58
CA HIS A 225 -10.57 44.01 7.16
C HIS A 225 -12.04 44.30 6.80
N ASN A 226 -12.67 43.44 5.99
CA ASN A 226 -14.06 43.59 5.57
C ASN A 226 -15.03 43.57 6.75
N ALA A 227 -14.74 42.75 7.78
CA ALA A 227 -15.50 42.74 9.02
C ALA A 227 -15.38 44.07 9.78
N THR A 228 -14.18 44.64 9.89
CA THR A 228 -13.95 45.95 10.53
C THR A 228 -14.59 47.10 9.75
N GLN A 229 -14.61 47.04 8.41
CA GLN A 229 -15.24 48.08 7.58
C GLN A 229 -16.78 48.06 7.67
N HIS A 230 -17.37 46.93 8.06
CA HIS A 230 -18.83 46.79 8.19
C HIS A 230 -19.24 46.23 9.56
N PRO A 231 -19.08 47.04 10.64
CA PRO A 231 -19.48 46.63 11.98
C PRO A 231 -20.95 46.21 12.03
N GLY A 232 -21.24 45.10 12.71
CA GLY A 232 -22.59 44.54 12.79
C GLY A 232 -23.07 43.84 11.51
N SER A 233 -22.21 43.62 10.52
CA SER A 233 -22.53 42.73 9.39
C SER A 233 -22.67 41.26 9.83
N ALA A 234 -23.19 40.39 8.97
CA ALA A 234 -23.23 38.96 9.26
C ALA A 234 -21.83 38.36 9.45
N LEU A 235 -20.84 38.83 8.67
CA LEU A 235 -19.44 38.44 8.80
C LEU A 235 -18.86 38.87 10.14
N ASP A 236 -18.98 40.16 10.49
CA ASP A 236 -18.50 40.69 11.77
C ASP A 236 -19.14 39.95 12.94
N ARG A 237 -20.47 39.77 12.95
CA ARG A 237 -21.14 38.99 14.01
C ARG A 237 -20.67 37.55 14.10
N SER A 238 -20.44 36.87 12.97
CA SER A 238 -20.06 35.45 12.97
C SER A 238 -18.62 35.27 13.43
N LEU A 239 -17.71 36.20 13.07
CA LEU A 239 -16.41 36.31 13.70
C LEU A 239 -16.61 36.54 15.20
N ARG A 240 -17.47 37.47 15.62
CA ARG A 240 -17.91 37.80 17.00
C ARG A 240 -18.22 36.65 17.97
N GLN A 241 -18.60 35.47 17.46
CA GLN A 241 -19.19 34.40 18.26
C GLN A 241 -18.18 33.66 19.13
N GLU A 242 -18.67 33.03 20.20
CA GLU A 242 -17.92 31.99 20.91
C GLU A 242 -18.00 30.67 20.15
N GLY A 243 -16.94 29.86 20.19
CA GLY A 243 -16.87 28.60 19.46
C GLY A 243 -16.44 28.75 18.01
N VAL A 244 -15.71 29.82 17.64
CA VAL A 244 -15.27 30.06 16.26
C VAL A 244 -13.98 29.30 15.95
N VAL A 245 -13.90 28.73 14.75
CA VAL A 245 -12.69 28.12 14.22
C VAL A 245 -12.18 28.91 13.01
N ILE A 246 -10.88 29.21 12.98
CA ILE A 246 -10.20 29.76 11.82
C ILE A 246 -9.20 28.71 11.36
N PHE A 247 -9.30 28.25 10.12
CA PHE A 247 -8.44 27.21 9.56
C PHE A 247 -7.60 27.74 8.40
N LEU A 248 -6.28 27.67 8.54
CA LEU A 248 -5.30 28.07 7.53
C LEU A 248 -4.57 26.82 7.04
N HIS A 249 -4.86 26.41 5.80
CA HIS A 249 -4.20 25.29 5.13
C HIS A 249 -3.11 25.82 4.19
N LEU A 250 -1.84 25.55 4.53
CA LEU A 250 -0.66 26.06 3.83
C LEU A 250 0.00 24.91 3.05
N LEU A 251 -0.29 24.82 1.75
CA LEU A 251 0.11 23.70 0.87
C LEU A 251 1.57 23.81 0.39
N GLY A 252 2.17 25.00 0.43
CA GLY A 252 3.41 25.28 -0.29
C GLY A 252 4.60 24.37 0.07
N LEU A 253 4.63 23.86 1.31
CA LEU A 253 5.67 22.93 1.77
C LEU A 253 5.57 21.58 1.08
N ASP A 254 4.40 20.97 0.97
CA ASP A 254 4.22 19.68 0.30
C ASP A 254 4.60 19.79 -1.19
N THR A 255 4.08 20.81 -1.88
CA THR A 255 4.45 21.11 -3.28
C THR A 255 5.96 21.25 -3.44
N THR A 256 6.62 22.02 -2.57
CA THR A 256 8.07 22.21 -2.63
C THR A 256 8.84 20.93 -2.32
N GLY A 257 8.34 20.10 -1.41
CA GLY A 257 8.91 18.83 -1.00
C GLY A 257 8.96 17.82 -2.14
N HIS A 258 7.87 17.68 -2.89
CA HIS A 258 7.81 16.84 -4.09
C HIS A 258 8.74 17.34 -5.19
N SER A 259 8.74 18.65 -5.45
CA SER A 259 9.52 19.22 -6.56
C SER A 259 11.02 19.28 -6.29
N TYR A 260 11.45 19.55 -5.06
CA TYR A 260 12.86 19.85 -4.73
C TYR A 260 13.47 18.96 -3.64
N ARG A 261 12.68 18.09 -2.99
CA ARG A 261 13.07 17.27 -1.83
C ARG A 261 13.21 18.10 -0.53
N PRO A 262 13.05 17.47 0.65
CA PRO A 262 12.93 18.20 1.93
C PRO A 262 14.23 18.85 2.42
N PHE A 263 15.40 18.45 1.90
CA PHE A 263 16.71 19.00 2.29
C PHE A 263 17.25 20.06 1.31
N SER A 264 16.41 20.55 0.40
CA SER A 264 16.76 21.58 -0.57
C SER A 264 16.74 22.98 0.00
N GLN A 265 17.35 23.92 -0.72
CA GLN A 265 17.30 25.35 -0.39
C GLN A 265 15.87 25.90 -0.54
N GLU A 266 15.13 25.40 -1.53
CA GLU A 266 13.75 25.75 -1.80
C GLU A 266 12.85 25.37 -0.61
N TYR A 267 12.95 24.14 -0.11
CA TYR A 267 12.16 23.67 1.03
C TYR A 267 12.51 24.46 2.30
N MET A 268 13.80 24.67 2.58
CA MET A 268 14.26 25.51 3.70
C MET A 268 13.63 26.91 3.63
N GLN A 269 13.67 27.56 2.48
CA GLN A 269 13.09 28.90 2.31
C GLN A 269 11.56 28.90 2.40
N ASN A 270 10.88 27.80 2.04
CA ASN A 270 9.43 27.67 2.24
C ASN A 270 9.08 27.50 3.73
N ILE A 271 9.89 26.78 4.52
CA ILE A 271 9.71 26.72 5.99
C ILE A 271 9.80 28.13 6.59
N MET A 272 10.82 28.90 6.20
CA MET A 272 11.00 30.29 6.68
C MET A 272 9.83 31.20 6.28
N HIS A 273 9.25 30.97 5.10
CA HIS A 273 8.08 31.69 4.61
C HIS A 273 6.82 31.34 5.42
N VAL A 274 6.58 30.05 5.67
CA VAL A 274 5.48 29.58 6.53
C VAL A 274 5.62 30.15 7.94
N ASP A 275 6.81 30.10 8.53
CA ASP A 275 7.09 30.68 9.86
C ASP A 275 6.69 32.18 9.93
N THR A 276 7.03 32.93 8.87
CA THR A 276 6.66 34.34 8.72
C THR A 276 5.15 34.53 8.57
N ILE A 277 4.46 33.67 7.81
CA ILE A 277 3.01 33.71 7.65
C ILE A 277 2.31 33.45 8.98
N VAL A 278 2.76 32.47 9.76
CA VAL A 278 2.18 32.19 11.09
C VAL A 278 2.31 33.40 12.00
N GLN A 279 3.49 34.03 12.04
CA GLN A 279 3.72 35.24 12.83
C GLN A 279 2.78 36.39 12.43
N GLN A 280 2.59 36.61 11.13
CA GLN A 280 1.70 37.66 10.63
C GLN A 280 0.23 37.35 10.88
N ALA A 281 -0.18 36.09 10.71
CA ALA A 281 -1.54 35.64 10.96
C ALA A 281 -1.92 35.79 12.44
N GLU A 282 -1.03 35.40 13.36
CA GLU A 282 -1.23 35.63 14.80
C GLU A 282 -1.47 37.13 15.06
N LYS A 283 -0.56 37.98 14.62
CA LYS A 283 -0.64 39.43 14.84
C LYS A 283 -1.95 40.02 14.30
N LEU A 284 -2.36 39.64 13.08
CA LEU A 284 -3.60 40.14 12.46
C LEU A 284 -4.83 39.74 13.27
N ILE A 285 -4.86 38.52 13.78
CA ILE A 285 -5.98 37.98 14.56
C ILE A 285 -6.03 38.64 15.94
N ASP A 286 -4.89 38.73 16.63
CA ASP A 286 -4.81 39.36 17.95
C ASP A 286 -5.19 40.85 17.88
N ASP A 287 -4.67 41.60 16.89
CA ASP A 287 -5.04 43.00 16.68
C ASP A 287 -6.55 43.19 16.44
N PHE A 288 -7.19 42.24 15.72
CA PHE A 288 -8.62 42.31 15.40
C PHE A 288 -9.52 42.07 16.64
N TYR A 289 -9.07 41.23 17.58
CA TYR A 289 -9.84 40.87 18.79
C TYR A 289 -9.43 41.61 20.07
N ALA A 290 -8.36 42.41 20.03
CA ALA A 290 -7.83 43.10 21.21
C ALA A 290 -8.88 43.89 21.99
N HIS A 291 -9.80 44.58 21.30
CA HIS A 291 -10.88 45.35 21.93
C HIS A 291 -11.95 44.45 22.57
N ASP A 292 -12.28 43.29 21.99
CA ASP A 292 -13.31 42.39 22.55
C ASP A 292 -12.82 41.60 23.75
N ASP A 293 -11.51 41.38 23.81
CA ASP A 293 -10.85 40.63 24.85
C ASP A 293 -10.38 41.52 26.01
N GLU A 294 -10.32 42.85 25.82
CA GLU A 294 -9.99 43.85 26.85
C GLU A 294 -10.78 43.66 28.17
N PRO A 295 -12.11 43.41 28.17
CA PRO A 295 -12.87 43.22 29.40
C PRO A 295 -12.45 41.99 30.22
N GLU A 296 -11.80 41.01 29.58
CA GLU A 296 -11.28 39.81 30.25
C GLU A 296 -9.82 39.98 30.68
N ASN A 297 -9.15 41.06 30.25
CA ASN A 297 -7.72 41.33 30.46
C ASN A 297 -6.80 40.16 30.03
N GLU A 298 -7.26 39.37 29.05
CA GLU A 298 -6.55 38.23 28.48
C GLU A 298 -7.07 37.92 27.06
N SER A 299 -6.19 37.51 26.14
CA SER A 299 -6.64 37.01 24.83
C SER A 299 -7.50 35.75 24.99
N ARG A 300 -8.55 35.65 24.18
CA ARG A 300 -9.49 34.52 24.16
C ARG A 300 -9.32 33.65 22.92
N THR A 301 -8.18 33.78 22.24
CA THR A 301 -7.77 33.00 21.07
C THR A 301 -6.73 31.96 21.44
N ALA A 302 -6.96 30.71 21.05
CA ALA A 302 -5.98 29.63 21.10
C ALA A 302 -5.46 29.34 19.69
N TYR A 303 -4.18 29.00 19.57
CA TYR A 303 -3.53 28.67 18.31
C TYR A 303 -2.97 27.25 18.38
N ILE A 304 -3.10 26.51 17.29
CA ILE A 304 -2.52 25.18 17.10
C ILE A 304 -1.86 25.17 15.72
N PHE A 305 -0.54 25.00 15.69
CA PHE A 305 0.25 24.79 14.49
C PHE A 305 0.69 23.32 14.42
N THR A 306 0.47 22.69 13.27
CA THR A 306 0.89 21.30 13.01
C THR A 306 1.12 21.05 11.52
N ALA A 307 1.47 19.81 11.16
CA ALA A 307 1.27 19.28 9.81
C ALA A 307 0.40 18.03 9.83
N ASP A 308 -0.16 17.70 8.67
CA ASP A 308 -0.98 16.53 8.37
C ASP A 308 -0.14 15.28 8.07
N HIS A 309 1.00 15.44 7.41
CA HIS A 309 2.07 14.44 7.29
C HIS A 309 3.45 15.10 7.15
N GLY A 310 4.50 14.28 7.24
CA GLY A 310 5.85 14.65 6.80
C GLY A 310 6.18 14.04 5.44
N MET A 311 7.46 13.85 5.15
CA MET A 311 7.94 13.31 3.88
C MET A 311 9.35 12.70 4.00
N SER A 312 9.62 11.69 3.18
CA SER A 312 10.90 10.99 3.12
C SER A 312 11.99 11.90 2.55
N ALA A 313 13.25 11.53 2.68
CA ALA A 313 14.38 12.32 2.15
C ALA A 313 14.32 12.56 0.63
N ILE A 314 13.51 11.79 -0.11
CA ILE A 314 13.29 11.94 -1.55
C ILE A 314 12.02 12.72 -1.91
N GLY A 315 11.27 13.24 -0.92
CA GLY A 315 10.04 14.00 -1.14
C GLY A 315 8.76 13.15 -1.21
N ASN A 316 8.86 11.81 -1.16
CA ASN A 316 7.70 10.93 -1.19
C ASN A 316 7.05 10.79 0.19
N HIS A 317 5.74 10.57 0.20
CA HIS A 317 4.96 10.13 1.35
C HIS A 317 3.92 9.07 0.92
N GLY A 318 3.09 8.61 1.86
CA GLY A 318 2.02 7.62 1.65
C GLY A 318 2.26 6.31 2.41
N ASP A 319 3.44 6.13 2.98
CA ASP A 319 3.89 4.94 3.70
C ASP A 319 4.14 5.17 5.21
N GLY A 320 4.68 4.16 5.88
CA GLY A 320 4.94 4.17 7.32
C GLY A 320 6.32 4.66 7.73
N ASP A 321 7.07 5.34 6.85
CA ASP A 321 8.36 5.92 7.22
C ASP A 321 8.20 6.87 8.43
N PRO A 322 9.06 6.78 9.45
CA PRO A 322 9.04 7.70 10.58
C PRO A 322 9.05 9.20 10.18
N ASP A 323 9.73 9.58 9.11
CA ASP A 323 9.77 10.96 8.63
C ASP A 323 8.45 11.39 7.95
N ASN A 324 7.67 10.43 7.45
CA ASN A 324 6.32 10.65 6.93
C ASN A 324 5.29 10.77 8.05
N THR A 325 5.56 10.12 9.19
CA THR A 325 4.57 9.96 10.28
C THR A 325 4.71 10.92 11.44
N ARG A 326 5.82 11.68 11.53
CA ARG A 326 6.11 12.60 12.64
C ARG A 326 6.02 14.06 12.21
N THR A 327 4.92 14.71 12.57
CA THR A 327 4.69 16.13 12.28
C THR A 327 4.92 17.01 13.52
N PRO A 328 5.36 18.27 13.36
CA PRO A 328 5.50 19.16 14.50
C PRO A 328 4.13 19.47 15.08
N LEU A 329 4.02 19.67 16.40
CA LEU A 329 2.82 20.19 17.04
C LEU A 329 3.21 21.27 18.04
N ILE A 330 2.68 22.48 17.88
CA ILE A 330 2.89 23.61 18.78
C ILE A 330 1.53 24.24 19.04
N ALA A 331 1.18 24.43 20.31
CA ALA A 331 -0.04 25.16 20.69
C ALA A 331 0.29 26.27 21.69
N TRP A 332 -0.44 27.38 21.62
CA TRP A 332 -0.27 28.53 22.50
C TRP A 332 -1.53 29.39 22.57
N GLY A 333 -1.52 30.42 23.42
CA GLY A 333 -2.65 31.33 23.62
C GLY A 333 -3.62 30.88 24.71
N SER A 334 -4.88 31.28 24.57
CA SER A 334 -5.90 31.11 25.61
C SER A 334 -6.16 29.63 25.95
N GLY A 335 -6.14 29.29 27.24
CA GLY A 335 -6.38 27.92 27.70
C GLY A 335 -5.24 26.92 27.47
N ILE A 336 -4.16 27.33 26.79
CA ILE A 336 -2.96 26.49 26.59
C ILE A 336 -1.93 26.79 27.68
N ARG A 337 -1.23 25.75 28.16
CA ARG A 337 -0.13 25.93 29.11
C ARG A 337 1.11 26.51 28.41
N GLY A 338 1.93 27.22 29.18
CA GLY A 338 3.28 27.60 28.75
C GLY A 338 4.27 26.41 28.79
N PRO A 339 5.54 26.68 28.47
CA PRO A 339 6.60 25.69 28.55
C PRO A 339 6.79 25.22 29.99
N VAL A 340 7.01 23.92 30.17
CA VAL A 340 7.31 23.30 31.48
C VAL A 340 8.64 22.57 31.39
N PRO A 341 9.48 22.57 32.45
CA PRO A 341 10.72 21.80 32.46
C PRO A 341 10.46 20.30 32.26
N ASP A 342 11.36 19.61 31.57
CA ASP A 342 11.34 18.14 31.48
C ASP A 342 11.53 17.57 32.91
N PRO A 343 10.54 16.81 33.46
CA PRO A 343 10.50 16.48 34.90
C PRO A 343 11.70 15.66 35.39
N ASP A 344 12.25 14.79 34.54
CA ASP A 344 13.59 14.25 34.67
C ASP A 344 14.36 14.60 33.38
N SER A 345 15.64 14.97 33.48
CA SER A 345 16.45 15.27 32.29
C SER A 345 16.41 14.07 31.32
N ASN A 346 15.65 14.19 30.23
CA ASN A 346 15.41 13.17 29.19
C ASN A 346 14.23 12.22 29.41
N SER A 347 13.22 12.57 30.21
CA SER A 347 12.04 11.71 30.38
C SER A 347 11.11 11.71 29.15
N THR A 348 11.01 12.86 28.47
CA THR A 348 10.07 13.06 27.35
C THR A 348 10.73 13.09 25.97
N HIS A 349 12.07 13.09 25.94
CA HIS A 349 12.88 13.15 24.72
C HIS A 349 13.56 11.82 24.39
N ASP A 350 13.84 11.61 23.10
CA ASP A 350 14.42 10.39 22.52
C ASP A 350 15.59 10.73 21.57
N SER A 351 16.12 9.72 20.87
CA SER A 351 17.19 9.88 19.87
C SER A 351 16.78 10.69 18.64
N TYR A 352 15.48 10.93 18.42
CA TYR A 352 15.01 11.77 17.32
C TYR A 352 15.13 13.25 17.66
N SER A 353 14.81 13.62 18.90
CA SER A 353 14.88 15.01 19.36
C SER A 353 16.24 15.41 19.93
N LYS A 354 16.97 14.49 20.56
CA LYS A 354 18.29 14.76 21.17
C LYS A 354 19.45 14.21 20.33
N PRO A 355 20.55 14.98 20.17
CA PRO A 355 20.78 16.37 20.61
C PRO A 355 20.25 17.41 19.60
N ALA A 356 19.70 16.97 18.47
CA ALA A 356 19.46 17.78 17.28
C ALA A 356 18.56 19.01 17.53
N TRP A 357 17.54 18.90 18.40
CA TRP A 357 16.63 20.02 18.68
C TRP A 357 17.30 21.14 19.47
N GLY A 358 18.37 20.86 20.21
CA GLY A 358 19.12 21.81 21.01
C GLY A 358 18.32 22.59 22.07
N GLN A 359 19.03 23.41 22.85
CA GLN A 359 18.41 24.25 23.88
C GLN A 359 17.63 25.44 23.30
N PRO A 360 16.60 25.94 24.00
CA PRO A 360 16.06 25.43 25.27
C PRO A 360 15.06 24.26 25.09
N LEU A 361 14.71 23.87 23.86
CA LEU A 361 13.68 22.85 23.64
C LEU A 361 14.01 21.51 24.28
N THR A 362 15.28 21.11 24.33
CA THR A 362 15.69 19.85 24.93
C THR A 362 15.63 19.80 26.46
N ASP A 363 15.46 20.95 27.13
CA ASP A 363 15.24 21.09 28.58
C ASP A 363 13.75 21.21 28.96
N LEU A 364 12.88 21.36 27.97
CA LEU A 364 11.44 21.52 28.16
C LEU A 364 10.72 20.20 27.87
N ALA A 365 9.59 19.95 28.54
CA ALA A 365 8.86 18.70 28.36
C ALA A 365 8.16 18.65 26.99
N ARG A 366 8.49 17.63 26.21
CA ARG A 366 7.87 17.30 24.91
C ARG A 366 6.54 16.55 25.13
N ALA A 367 5.46 17.00 24.49
CA ALA A 367 4.11 16.47 24.64
C ALA A 367 3.59 15.82 23.35
N ASP A 368 3.94 14.55 23.10
CA ASP A 368 3.52 13.86 21.89
C ASP A 368 2.03 13.46 21.93
N VAL A 369 1.38 13.46 20.75
CA VAL A 369 -0.03 13.11 20.58
C VAL A 369 -0.24 12.18 19.39
N GLN A 370 -1.32 11.40 19.42
CA GLN A 370 -1.84 10.79 18.21
C GLN A 370 -2.58 11.87 17.42
N GLN A 371 -2.47 11.91 16.08
CA GLN A 371 -3.02 13.03 15.31
C GLN A 371 -4.53 13.28 15.51
N ALA A 372 -5.31 12.23 15.79
CA ALA A 372 -6.73 12.34 16.13
C ALA A 372 -7.01 13.14 17.43
N ASP A 373 -6.03 13.21 18.34
CA ASP A 373 -6.13 13.92 19.62
C ASP A 373 -6.22 15.43 19.43
N VAL A 374 -5.78 15.97 18.29
CA VAL A 374 -5.89 17.40 17.99
C VAL A 374 -7.36 17.84 17.92
N ALA A 375 -8.24 17.02 17.36
CA ALA A 375 -9.68 17.29 17.35
C ALA A 375 -10.28 17.32 18.77
N ALA A 376 -9.82 16.42 19.64
CA ALA A 376 -10.20 16.37 21.05
C ALA A 376 -9.71 17.62 21.80
N LEU A 377 -8.47 18.05 21.56
CA LEU A 377 -7.89 19.28 22.11
C LEU A 377 -8.70 20.51 21.69
N MET A 378 -9.02 20.67 20.39
CA MET A 378 -9.84 21.78 19.90
C MET A 378 -11.24 21.80 20.55
N SER A 379 -11.88 20.64 20.63
CA SER A 379 -13.22 20.50 21.24
C SER A 379 -13.20 20.88 22.73
N ALA A 380 -12.14 20.48 23.44
CA ALA A 380 -11.94 20.82 24.84
C ALA A 380 -11.71 22.33 25.05
N LEU A 381 -10.88 22.96 24.21
CA LEU A 381 -10.59 24.40 24.27
C LEU A 381 -11.82 25.26 24.02
N LEU A 382 -12.67 24.86 23.07
CA LEU A 382 -13.88 25.59 22.71
C LEU A 382 -15.10 25.23 23.59
N GLY A 383 -15.01 24.17 24.40
CA GLY A 383 -16.12 23.71 25.25
C GLY A 383 -17.37 23.28 24.48
N MET A 384 -17.17 22.82 23.24
CA MET A 384 -18.21 22.49 22.26
C MET A 384 -18.59 21.00 22.26
N ASP A 385 -19.57 20.64 21.43
CA ASP A 385 -19.88 19.23 21.16
C ASP A 385 -18.71 18.56 20.43
N TRP A 386 -18.40 17.33 20.85
CA TRP A 386 -17.32 16.56 20.25
C TRP A 386 -17.77 15.93 18.92
N PRO A 387 -16.86 15.79 17.93
CA PRO A 387 -17.14 15.00 16.74
C PRO A 387 -17.52 13.57 17.14
N MET A 388 -18.64 13.05 16.65
CA MET A 388 -19.24 11.81 17.17
C MET A 388 -18.39 10.58 16.87
N ASN A 389 -17.60 10.61 15.79
CA ASN A 389 -16.67 9.55 15.42
C ASN A 389 -15.24 9.76 15.94
N SER A 390 -15.01 10.81 16.75
CA SER A 390 -13.67 11.08 17.28
C SER A 390 -13.21 9.98 18.24
N VAL A 391 -12.05 9.39 17.95
CA VAL A 391 -11.30 8.50 18.85
C VAL A 391 -10.16 9.24 19.55
N GLY A 392 -10.06 10.56 19.35
CA GLY A 392 -9.04 11.40 19.96
C GLY A 392 -9.18 11.47 21.48
N VAL A 393 -8.04 11.48 22.15
CA VAL A 393 -7.91 11.58 23.61
C VAL A 393 -7.31 12.93 23.96
N VAL A 394 -7.87 13.66 24.94
CA VAL A 394 -7.26 14.93 25.37
C VAL A 394 -5.86 14.65 25.93
N PRO A 395 -4.80 15.27 25.37
CA PRO A 395 -3.44 15.03 25.83
C PRO A 395 -3.21 15.46 27.28
N GLY A 396 -2.48 14.63 28.05
CA GLY A 396 -2.13 14.91 29.44
C GLY A 396 -3.28 14.73 30.44
N LEU A 397 -4.28 13.90 30.13
CA LEU A 397 -5.41 13.69 31.04
C LEU A 397 -4.99 13.10 32.39
N VAL A 398 -4.00 12.22 32.45
CA VAL A 398 -3.52 11.64 33.72
C VAL A 398 -2.00 11.76 33.87
N ASN A 399 -1.26 11.39 32.83
CA ASN A 399 0.20 11.34 32.82
C ASN A 399 0.77 12.19 31.68
N GLY A 400 2.01 12.65 31.87
CA GLY A 400 2.78 13.34 30.85
C GLY A 400 2.43 14.83 30.71
N PRO A 401 3.24 15.59 29.98
CA PRO A 401 2.96 16.99 29.71
C PRO A 401 1.75 17.09 28.77
N GLY A 402 0.63 17.66 29.24
CA GLY A 402 -0.55 17.94 28.41
C GLY A 402 -0.40 19.19 27.55
N TYR A 403 -1.51 19.75 27.07
CA TYR A 403 -1.54 21.06 26.39
C TYR A 403 -2.43 22.09 27.10
N ILE A 404 -3.44 21.63 27.84
CA ILE A 404 -4.40 22.51 28.52
C ILE A 404 -3.76 23.11 29.79
N LYS A 405 -4.02 24.39 30.04
CA LYS A 405 -3.54 25.12 31.21
C LYS A 405 -4.29 24.69 32.48
N GLU A 406 -3.55 24.17 33.45
CA GLU A 406 -4.06 23.79 34.78
C GLU A 406 -3.31 24.59 35.86
N THR A 407 -3.83 25.74 36.28
CA THR A 407 -3.14 26.62 37.25
C THR A 407 -3.73 26.61 38.65
N ASP A 408 -4.94 26.08 38.83
CA ASP A 408 -5.66 26.08 40.10
C ASP A 408 -6.61 24.87 40.22
N GLU A 409 -7.32 24.78 41.33
CA GLU A 409 -8.33 23.74 41.58
C GLU A 409 -9.44 23.75 40.52
N ARG A 410 -9.79 24.94 40.00
CA ARG A 410 -10.79 25.09 38.93
C ARG A 410 -10.30 24.52 37.61
N GLY A 411 -9.01 24.67 37.29
CA GLY A 411 -8.36 24.02 36.16
C GLY A 411 -8.38 22.49 36.32
N SER A 412 -8.13 21.99 37.53
CA SER A 412 -8.22 20.56 37.82
C SER A 412 -9.66 20.01 37.65
N GLU A 413 -10.66 20.74 38.13
CA GLU A 413 -12.07 20.42 37.90
C GLU A 413 -12.40 20.42 36.39
N GLN A 414 -11.97 21.45 35.65
CA GLN A 414 -12.18 21.57 34.22
C GLN A 414 -11.58 20.37 33.48
N MET A 415 -10.35 19.98 33.80
CA MET A 415 -9.68 18.85 33.18
C MET A 415 -10.37 17.52 33.49
N ALA A 416 -10.85 17.34 34.74
CA ALA A 416 -11.64 16.16 35.10
C ALA A 416 -12.95 16.06 34.31
N ARG A 417 -13.67 17.18 34.14
CA ARG A 417 -14.90 17.25 33.34
C ARG A 417 -14.64 16.98 31.86
N ILE A 418 -13.53 17.49 31.32
CA ILE A 418 -13.06 17.20 29.96
C ILE A 418 -12.82 15.70 29.79
N GLY A 419 -12.09 15.06 30.71
CA GLY A 419 -11.86 13.61 30.68
C GLY A 419 -13.15 12.80 30.65
N VAL A 420 -14.10 13.12 31.53
CA VAL A 420 -15.38 12.40 31.60
C VAL A 420 -16.22 12.59 30.32
N VAL A 421 -16.18 13.77 29.68
CA VAL A 421 -16.90 13.95 28.40
C VAL A 421 -16.22 13.21 27.26
N ASN A 422 -14.87 13.20 27.23
CA ASN A 422 -14.09 12.47 26.25
C ASN A 422 -14.40 10.97 26.33
N ALA A 423 -14.42 10.41 27.54
CA ALA A 423 -14.78 9.01 27.79
C ALA A 423 -16.21 8.70 27.33
N ARG A 424 -17.15 9.62 27.59
CA ARG A 424 -18.55 9.46 27.15
C ARG A 424 -18.70 9.48 25.63
N ALA A 425 -18.00 10.38 24.95
CA ALA A 425 -18.03 10.49 23.49
C ALA A 425 -17.51 9.22 22.81
N ILE A 426 -16.37 8.70 23.25
CA ILE A 426 -15.79 7.47 22.69
C ILE A 426 -16.67 6.25 23.04
N LEU A 427 -17.21 6.17 24.27
CA LEU A 427 -18.07 5.06 24.70
C LEU A 427 -19.37 4.96 23.90
N GLU A 428 -19.93 6.10 23.46
CA GLU A 428 -21.15 6.11 22.66
C GLU A 428 -20.95 5.41 21.31
N GLN A 429 -19.79 5.57 20.67
CA GLN A 429 -19.43 4.81 19.46
C GLN A 429 -19.45 3.30 19.73
N TYR A 430 -18.82 2.87 20.84
CA TYR A 430 -18.78 1.46 21.21
C TYR A 430 -20.18 0.90 21.44
N ARG A 431 -21.03 1.63 22.17
CA ARG A 431 -22.42 1.22 22.48
C ARG A 431 -23.24 1.00 21.22
N VAL A 432 -23.14 1.90 20.24
CA VAL A 432 -23.87 1.76 18.97
C VAL A 432 -23.33 0.57 18.16
N LYS A 433 -22.01 0.43 18.01
CA LYS A 433 -21.41 -0.74 17.31
C LYS A 433 -21.78 -2.05 18.00
N HIS A 434 -21.73 -2.08 19.32
CA HIS A 434 -22.12 -3.23 20.14
C HIS A 434 -23.57 -3.63 19.88
N ALA A 435 -24.50 -2.67 19.93
CA ALA A 435 -25.92 -2.95 19.69
C ALA A 435 -26.18 -3.49 18.28
N ILE A 436 -25.51 -2.94 17.25
CA ILE A 436 -25.61 -3.43 15.88
C ILE A 436 -25.09 -4.87 15.77
N LYS A 437 -23.90 -5.16 16.33
CA LYS A 437 -23.30 -6.51 16.28
C LYS A 437 -24.11 -7.53 17.10
N ALA A 438 -24.58 -7.16 18.29
CA ALA A 438 -25.41 -8.02 19.14
C ALA A 438 -26.74 -8.40 18.49
N LYS A 439 -27.34 -7.47 17.73
CA LYS A 439 -28.61 -7.69 17.03
C LYS A 439 -28.50 -8.64 15.84
N HIS A 440 -27.38 -8.59 15.11
CA HIS A 440 -27.24 -9.25 13.82
C HIS A 440 -26.31 -10.46 13.84
N HIS A 441 -25.41 -10.61 14.82
CA HIS A 441 -24.44 -11.70 14.81
C HIS A 441 -24.91 -12.94 15.58
N LEU A 442 -24.93 -14.10 14.92
CA LEU A 442 -25.13 -15.39 15.58
C LEU A 442 -24.03 -15.62 16.63
N ARG A 443 -24.42 -15.98 17.86
CA ARG A 443 -23.51 -16.18 19.00
C ARG A 443 -22.55 -15.00 19.21
N TYR A 444 -23.09 -13.79 19.16
CA TYR A 444 -22.32 -12.59 19.49
C TYR A 444 -21.68 -12.71 20.89
N LYS A 445 -20.40 -12.36 20.99
CA LYS A 445 -19.67 -12.25 22.26
C LYS A 445 -19.26 -10.80 22.45
N SER A 446 -19.73 -10.20 23.53
CA SER A 446 -19.33 -8.85 23.96
C SER A 446 -17.83 -8.78 24.27
N PHE A 447 -17.27 -7.58 24.19
CA PHE A 447 -15.92 -7.34 24.67
C PHE A 447 -15.92 -7.44 26.20
N PRO A 448 -15.16 -8.35 26.82
CA PRO A 448 -15.33 -8.65 28.25
C PRO A 448 -15.20 -7.44 29.20
N PRO A 449 -14.24 -6.50 29.01
CA PRO A 449 -14.15 -5.30 29.86
C PRO A 449 -15.37 -4.37 29.79
N LEU A 450 -16.18 -4.45 28.73
CA LEU A 450 -17.37 -3.62 28.52
C LEU A 450 -18.63 -4.48 28.38
N GLU A 451 -18.67 -5.62 29.08
CA GLU A 451 -19.84 -6.48 29.07
C GLU A 451 -21.08 -5.75 29.65
N PRO A 452 -22.25 -5.86 29.00
CA PRO A 452 -23.47 -5.28 29.54
C PRO A 452 -23.82 -5.82 30.94
N TYR A 453 -24.03 -4.93 31.90
CA TYR A 453 -24.39 -5.32 33.27
C TYR A 453 -25.83 -5.81 33.38
N ALA A 454 -26.11 -6.58 34.45
CA ALA A 454 -27.45 -7.03 34.81
C ALA A 454 -28.22 -7.72 33.66
N ARG A 455 -27.56 -8.64 32.95
CA ARG A 455 -28.11 -9.35 31.78
C ARG A 455 -28.60 -8.40 30.68
N GLY A 456 -27.90 -7.30 30.47
CA GLY A 456 -28.20 -6.32 29.42
C GLY A 456 -29.20 -5.23 29.80
N ALA A 457 -29.62 -5.16 31.07
CA ALA A 457 -30.49 -4.06 31.53
C ALA A 457 -29.77 -2.70 31.53
N LEU A 458 -28.45 -2.70 31.70
CA LEU A 458 -27.61 -1.51 31.59
C LEU A 458 -26.68 -1.61 30.38
N PRO A 459 -26.52 -0.51 29.61
CA PRO A 459 -25.62 -0.52 28.45
C PRO A 459 -24.15 -0.64 28.89
N PRO A 460 -23.25 -1.07 27.99
CA PRO A 460 -21.80 -1.10 28.23
C PRO A 460 -21.26 0.19 28.85
N GLY A 461 -20.37 0.11 29.84
CA GLY A 461 -19.74 1.29 30.46
C GLY A 461 -20.66 2.14 31.36
N ALA A 462 -21.88 1.68 31.66
CA ALA A 462 -22.85 2.47 32.45
C ALA A 462 -22.46 2.62 33.92
N MET A 463 -21.85 1.59 34.53
CA MET A 463 -21.43 1.64 35.93
C MET A 463 -20.22 2.54 36.11
N GLU A 464 -19.29 2.48 35.15
CA GLU A 464 -18.08 3.27 35.05
C GLU A 464 -18.45 4.76 34.93
N LEU A 465 -19.37 5.12 34.02
CA LEU A 465 -19.86 6.51 33.92
C LEU A 465 -20.54 6.99 35.20
N ARG A 466 -21.31 6.13 35.89
CA ARG A 466 -22.01 6.50 37.12
C ARG A 466 -21.01 6.77 38.26
N GLU A 467 -19.93 6.00 38.32
CA GLU A 467 -18.85 6.23 39.26
C GLU A 467 -18.09 7.53 38.95
N LEU A 468 -17.84 7.84 37.68
CA LEU A 468 -17.24 9.12 37.29
C LEU A 468 -18.10 10.32 37.68
N GLU A 469 -19.42 10.23 37.50
CA GLU A 469 -20.36 11.27 37.96
C GLU A 469 -20.33 11.44 39.49
N ARG A 470 -20.20 10.33 40.23
CA ARG A 470 -20.05 10.35 41.69
C ARG A 470 -18.75 11.03 42.12
N LEU A 471 -17.63 10.73 41.45
CA LEU A 471 -16.32 11.32 41.74
C LEU A 471 -16.31 12.83 41.45
N LEU A 472 -16.88 13.24 40.30
CA LEU A 472 -17.05 14.66 39.98
C LEU A 472 -17.93 15.39 41.00
N ALA A 473 -18.99 14.75 41.51
CA ALA A 473 -19.84 15.35 42.54
C ALA A 473 -19.14 15.43 43.91
N ALA A 474 -18.20 14.53 44.18
CA ALA A 474 -17.42 14.49 45.41
C ALA A 474 -16.22 15.46 45.41
N GLY A 475 -15.89 16.09 44.28
CA GLY A 475 -14.71 16.94 44.14
C GLY A 475 -13.40 16.17 43.97
N ASP A 476 -13.44 14.87 43.71
CA ASP A 476 -12.25 14.04 43.53
C ASP A 476 -11.82 14.06 42.06
N TRP A 477 -11.17 15.16 41.67
CA TRP A 477 -10.76 15.42 40.29
C TRP A 477 -9.73 14.41 39.79
N GLN A 478 -8.80 14.00 40.64
CA GLN A 478 -7.73 13.08 40.27
C GLN A 478 -8.28 11.68 40.00
N ALA A 479 -9.12 11.14 40.90
CA ALA A 479 -9.73 9.83 40.67
C ALA A 479 -10.69 9.85 39.46
N ALA A 480 -11.43 10.95 39.25
CA ALA A 480 -12.27 11.10 38.07
C ALA A 480 -11.47 11.06 36.76
N ARG A 481 -10.31 11.73 36.71
CA ARG A 481 -9.40 11.69 35.55
C ARG A 481 -8.86 10.29 35.29
N GLN A 482 -8.39 9.61 36.34
CA GLN A 482 -7.88 8.24 36.24
C GLN A 482 -8.95 7.26 35.74
N GLY A 483 -10.16 7.33 36.30
CA GLY A 483 -11.27 6.51 35.85
C GLY A 483 -11.71 6.83 34.41
N ALA A 484 -11.68 8.11 34.02
CA ALA A 484 -12.02 8.52 32.67
C ALA A 484 -11.00 8.00 31.65
N GLN A 485 -9.70 8.13 31.93
CA GLN A 485 -8.65 7.55 31.10
C GLN A 485 -8.80 6.04 30.98
N HIS A 486 -9.01 5.34 32.09
CA HIS A 486 -9.21 3.90 32.07
C HIS A 486 -10.41 3.50 31.18
N LEU A 487 -11.53 4.21 31.29
CA LEU A 487 -12.71 3.97 30.46
C LEU A 487 -12.43 4.26 28.98
N ILE A 488 -11.67 5.30 28.65
CA ILE A 488 -11.23 5.60 27.29
C ILE A 488 -10.42 4.41 26.73
N ASP A 489 -9.40 3.96 27.46
CA ASP A 489 -8.49 2.91 27.02
C ASP A 489 -9.24 1.60 26.68
N ILE A 490 -10.06 1.10 27.62
CA ILE A 490 -10.84 -0.12 27.39
C ILE A 490 -11.89 0.05 26.28
N THR A 491 -12.39 1.27 26.07
CA THR A 491 -13.35 1.55 24.99
C THR A 491 -12.68 1.54 23.63
N LEU A 492 -11.48 2.14 23.50
CA LEU A 492 -10.70 2.10 22.26
C LEU A 492 -10.32 0.65 21.89
N GLU A 493 -9.91 -0.16 22.88
CA GLU A 493 -9.70 -1.60 22.69
C GLU A 493 -10.99 -2.31 22.22
N GLY A 494 -12.11 -1.99 22.87
CA GLY A 494 -13.43 -2.52 22.50
C GLY A 494 -13.86 -2.16 21.09
N LEU A 495 -13.61 -0.92 20.64
CA LEU A 495 -13.85 -0.48 19.27
C LEU A 495 -13.01 -1.29 18.28
N GLY A 496 -11.72 -1.49 18.59
CA GLY A 496 -10.82 -2.33 17.81
C GLY A 496 -11.28 -3.78 17.73
N TYR A 497 -11.80 -4.34 18.82
CA TYR A 497 -12.41 -5.67 18.86
C TYR A 497 -13.63 -5.78 17.93
N LEU A 498 -14.54 -4.80 17.96
CA LEU A 498 -15.75 -4.82 17.13
C LEU A 498 -15.45 -4.58 15.64
N GLN A 499 -14.45 -3.75 15.32
CA GLN A 499 -13.98 -3.56 13.94
C GLN A 499 -13.42 -4.87 13.35
N ARG A 500 -12.62 -5.60 14.14
CA ARG A 500 -11.98 -6.86 13.69
C ARG A 500 -12.84 -8.11 13.92
N TYR A 501 -14.11 -7.95 14.30
CA TYR A 501 -14.96 -9.07 14.74
C TYR A 501 -15.13 -10.15 13.66
N ASP A 502 -15.36 -9.75 12.41
CA ASP A 502 -15.64 -10.68 11.31
C ASP A 502 -14.35 -11.21 10.65
N ARG A 503 -13.20 -10.62 10.98
CA ARG A 503 -11.90 -10.86 10.33
C ARG A 503 -11.51 -12.35 10.33
N TYR A 504 -11.76 -13.08 11.41
CA TYR A 504 -11.40 -14.49 11.49
C TYR A 504 -12.22 -15.37 10.54
N ILE A 505 -13.51 -15.07 10.37
CA ILE A 505 -14.39 -15.81 9.46
C ILE A 505 -13.93 -15.59 8.02
N ILE A 506 -13.68 -14.33 7.63
CA ILE A 506 -13.23 -14.01 6.28
C ILE A 506 -11.86 -14.64 6.01
N ARG A 507 -10.91 -14.52 6.94
CA ARG A 507 -9.59 -15.16 6.81
C ARG A 507 -9.69 -16.67 6.64
N PHE A 508 -10.60 -17.32 7.36
CA PHE A 508 -10.85 -18.75 7.18
C PHE A 508 -11.37 -19.06 5.76
N ILE A 509 -12.37 -18.33 5.28
CA ILE A 509 -12.93 -18.49 3.93
C ILE A 509 -11.86 -18.26 2.86
N VAL A 510 -11.09 -17.19 2.97
CA VAL A 510 -10.03 -16.83 2.02
C VAL A 510 -8.93 -17.90 2.01
N THR A 511 -8.50 -18.35 3.19
CA THR A 511 -7.50 -19.42 3.31
C THR A 511 -8.01 -20.71 2.68
N ALA A 512 -9.25 -21.11 2.97
CA ALA A 512 -9.89 -22.26 2.34
C ALA A 512 -9.99 -22.10 0.82
N GLY A 513 -10.30 -20.91 0.32
CA GLY A 513 -10.35 -20.60 -1.11
C GLY A 513 -9.00 -20.79 -1.79
N TYR A 514 -7.90 -20.26 -1.22
CA TYR A 514 -6.56 -20.46 -1.76
C TYR A 514 -6.11 -21.92 -1.67
N ILE A 515 -6.39 -22.63 -0.57
CA ILE A 515 -6.10 -24.07 -0.46
C ILE A 515 -6.86 -24.85 -1.53
N GLY A 516 -8.16 -24.60 -1.71
CA GLY A 516 -8.97 -25.22 -2.74
C GLY A 516 -8.44 -24.94 -4.15
N TRP A 517 -8.05 -23.69 -4.42
CA TRP A 517 -7.45 -23.30 -5.69
C TRP A 517 -6.12 -24.03 -5.97
N MET A 518 -5.24 -24.09 -4.96
CA MET A 518 -3.95 -24.78 -5.07
C MET A 518 -4.14 -26.27 -5.37
N ILE A 519 -5.04 -26.95 -4.66
CA ILE A 519 -5.34 -28.37 -4.87
C ILE A 519 -5.95 -28.56 -6.28
N LEU A 520 -6.97 -27.78 -6.65
CA LEU A 520 -7.60 -27.90 -7.97
C LEU A 520 -6.61 -27.66 -9.12
N SER A 521 -5.73 -26.68 -8.98
CA SER A 521 -4.68 -26.39 -9.96
C SER A 521 -3.66 -27.52 -10.05
N ALA A 522 -3.20 -28.05 -8.91
CA ALA A 522 -2.28 -29.17 -8.87
C ALA A 522 -2.88 -30.41 -9.56
N LEU A 523 -4.14 -30.70 -9.26
CA LEU A 523 -4.88 -31.81 -9.88
C LEU A 523 -5.00 -31.65 -11.41
N HIS A 524 -5.30 -30.44 -11.89
CA HIS A 524 -5.34 -30.17 -13.34
C HIS A 524 -3.96 -30.34 -14.01
N VAL A 525 -2.89 -29.85 -13.38
CA VAL A 525 -1.51 -30.00 -13.90
C VAL A 525 -1.11 -31.46 -13.95
N LEU A 526 -1.38 -32.24 -12.89
CA LEU A 526 -1.12 -33.67 -12.84
C LEU A 526 -1.88 -34.41 -13.95
N HIS A 527 -3.18 -34.15 -14.09
CA HIS A 527 -3.99 -34.76 -15.15
C HIS A 527 -3.49 -34.40 -16.56
N THR A 528 -3.10 -33.15 -16.80
CA THR A 528 -2.73 -32.67 -18.14
C THR A 528 -1.32 -33.07 -18.56
N HIS A 529 -0.38 -33.13 -17.61
CA HIS A 529 1.05 -33.28 -17.92
C HIS A 529 1.68 -34.59 -17.42
N VAL A 530 1.08 -35.26 -16.44
CA VAL A 530 1.65 -36.46 -15.81
C VAL A 530 0.89 -37.73 -16.21
N VAL A 531 -0.44 -37.69 -16.26
CA VAL A 531 -1.27 -38.85 -16.60
C VAL A 531 -1.28 -39.13 -18.13
N PRO A 532 -1.03 -40.38 -18.59
CA PRO A 532 -1.19 -40.75 -20.00
C PRO A 532 -2.65 -40.68 -20.46
N GLN A 533 -2.95 -39.99 -21.56
CA GLN A 533 -4.31 -39.84 -22.16
C GLN A 533 -4.88 -41.14 -22.79
N LYS A 534 -4.61 -42.33 -22.25
CA LYS A 534 -4.91 -43.62 -22.90
C LYS A 534 -6.17 -44.34 -22.46
N LEU A 535 -6.97 -43.77 -21.57
CA LEU A 535 -8.20 -44.40 -21.09
C LEU A 535 -9.41 -43.54 -21.47
N ASP A 536 -10.22 -44.06 -22.39
CA ASP A 536 -11.59 -43.58 -22.58
C ASP A 536 -12.34 -43.77 -21.25
N PRO A 537 -12.77 -42.69 -20.58
CA PRO A 537 -13.47 -42.82 -19.32
C PRO A 537 -14.80 -43.53 -19.54
N LYS A 538 -15.08 -44.55 -18.73
CA LYS A 538 -16.41 -45.19 -18.73
C LYS A 538 -17.46 -44.11 -18.41
N PRO A 539 -18.55 -43.99 -19.20
CA PRO A 539 -19.56 -43.00 -18.93
C PRO A 539 -20.21 -43.27 -17.57
N ALA A 540 -19.98 -42.37 -16.60
CA ALA A 540 -20.62 -42.44 -15.31
C ALA A 540 -22.14 -42.27 -15.49
N SER A 541 -22.89 -43.33 -15.22
CA SER A 541 -24.32 -43.45 -15.46
C SER A 541 -25.19 -42.97 -14.28
N ASN A 542 -24.86 -41.84 -13.66
CA ASN A 542 -25.71 -41.28 -12.59
C ASN A 542 -26.38 -39.99 -13.07
N THR A 543 -27.67 -40.11 -13.38
CA THR A 543 -28.57 -39.02 -13.77
C THR A 543 -29.36 -38.43 -12.59
N GLY A 544 -29.05 -38.84 -11.35
CA GLY A 544 -29.64 -38.30 -10.12
C GLY A 544 -28.73 -37.31 -9.38
N PHE A 545 -29.31 -36.50 -8.48
CA PHE A 545 -28.55 -35.68 -7.53
C PHE A 545 -27.64 -36.57 -6.67
N SER A 546 -26.34 -36.29 -6.65
CA SER A 546 -25.41 -36.96 -5.72
C SER A 546 -25.62 -36.47 -4.29
N MET A 547 -25.32 -37.29 -3.29
CA MET A 547 -25.24 -36.86 -1.89
C MET A 547 -24.30 -35.64 -1.73
N LEU A 548 -23.22 -35.59 -2.51
CA LEU A 548 -22.29 -34.45 -2.55
C LEU A 548 -22.98 -33.17 -3.06
N ASP A 549 -23.88 -33.27 -4.04
CA ASP A 549 -24.64 -32.12 -4.55
C ASP A 549 -25.63 -31.63 -3.49
N ILE A 550 -26.32 -32.54 -2.79
CA ILE A 550 -27.23 -32.20 -1.67
C ILE A 550 -26.45 -31.48 -0.56
N LEU A 551 -25.32 -32.03 -0.12
CA LEU A 551 -24.45 -31.42 0.89
C LEU A 551 -23.96 -30.04 0.45
N THR A 552 -23.55 -29.89 -0.81
CA THR A 552 -23.12 -28.60 -1.35
C THR A 552 -24.24 -27.57 -1.31
N TRP A 553 -25.47 -27.94 -1.70
CA TRP A 553 -26.63 -27.07 -1.62
C TRP A 553 -26.95 -26.68 -0.17
N ILE A 554 -26.90 -27.62 0.77
CA ILE A 554 -27.11 -27.34 2.20
C ILE A 554 -26.05 -26.34 2.71
N ILE A 555 -24.77 -26.57 2.41
CA ILE A 555 -23.68 -25.67 2.83
C ILE A 555 -23.86 -24.28 2.21
N THR A 556 -24.18 -24.21 0.92
CA THR A 556 -24.38 -22.94 0.20
C THR A 556 -25.55 -22.16 0.79
N LEU A 557 -26.71 -22.79 0.94
CA LEU A 557 -27.92 -22.16 1.48
C LEU A 557 -27.75 -21.78 2.96
N SER A 558 -27.09 -22.61 3.76
CA SER A 558 -26.83 -22.30 5.18
C SER A 558 -25.87 -21.12 5.31
N THR A 559 -24.78 -21.10 4.53
CA THR A 559 -23.80 -20.00 4.54
C THR A 559 -24.44 -18.69 4.06
N ALA A 560 -25.19 -18.72 2.97
CA ALA A 560 -25.94 -17.57 2.47
C ALA A 560 -26.99 -17.09 3.50
N GLY A 561 -27.70 -18.02 4.14
CA GLY A 561 -28.67 -17.71 5.20
C GLY A 561 -28.03 -17.03 6.42
N ILE A 562 -26.85 -17.48 6.84
CA ILE A 562 -26.05 -16.85 7.90
C ILE A 562 -25.69 -15.41 7.52
N PHE A 563 -25.15 -15.21 6.31
CA PHE A 563 -24.77 -13.87 5.84
C PHE A 563 -25.97 -12.93 5.69
N VAL A 564 -27.14 -13.43 5.24
CA VAL A 564 -28.36 -12.63 5.15
C VAL A 564 -28.82 -12.19 6.53
N TYR A 565 -28.83 -13.12 7.50
CA TYR A 565 -29.19 -12.82 8.89
C TYR A 565 -28.24 -11.79 9.52
N GLN A 566 -26.94 -11.97 9.28
CA GLN A 566 -25.88 -11.09 9.77
C GLN A 566 -25.76 -9.75 9.04
N ARG A 567 -26.53 -9.55 7.95
CA ARG A 567 -26.40 -8.41 7.04
C ARG A 567 -24.95 -8.22 6.55
N SER A 568 -24.26 -9.33 6.28
CA SER A 568 -22.89 -9.31 5.79
C SER A 568 -22.79 -8.65 4.41
N PRO A 569 -21.65 -8.02 4.09
CA PRO A 569 -21.39 -7.47 2.76
C PRO A 569 -21.58 -8.53 1.65
N TRP A 570 -22.02 -8.09 0.47
CA TRP A 570 -22.25 -8.96 -0.69
C TRP A 570 -20.96 -9.69 -1.15
N THR A 571 -19.80 -9.09 -0.88
CA THR A 571 -18.47 -9.67 -1.17
C THR A 571 -18.23 -10.98 -0.42
N TYR A 572 -18.77 -11.15 0.79
CA TYR A 572 -18.58 -12.37 1.58
C TYR A 572 -19.22 -13.58 0.90
N TYR A 573 -20.34 -13.37 0.21
CA TYR A 573 -21.02 -14.42 -0.57
C TYR A 573 -20.15 -14.87 -1.74
N LEU A 574 -19.50 -13.92 -2.43
CA LEU A 574 -18.54 -14.26 -3.49
C LEU A 574 -17.35 -15.03 -2.92
N TYR A 575 -16.78 -14.59 -1.79
CA TYR A 575 -15.66 -15.28 -1.17
C TYR A 575 -16.00 -16.70 -0.79
N ALA A 576 -17.17 -16.94 -0.19
CA ALA A 576 -17.61 -18.27 0.21
C ALA A 576 -17.93 -19.19 -0.98
N ALA A 577 -18.37 -18.65 -2.11
CA ALA A 577 -18.73 -19.45 -3.29
C ALA A 577 -17.53 -20.24 -3.84
N PHE A 578 -16.34 -19.65 -3.85
CA PHE A 578 -15.13 -20.28 -4.39
C PHE A 578 -14.67 -21.55 -3.65
N PRO A 579 -14.42 -21.56 -2.34
CA PRO A 579 -14.04 -22.77 -1.64
C PRO A 579 -15.13 -23.83 -1.73
N ILE A 580 -16.42 -23.45 -1.65
CA ILE A 580 -17.53 -24.40 -1.84
C ILE A 580 -17.43 -25.06 -3.22
N TYR A 581 -17.22 -24.27 -4.27
CA TYR A 581 -17.05 -24.77 -5.63
C TYR A 581 -15.80 -25.65 -5.77
N PHE A 582 -14.63 -25.18 -5.33
CA PHE A 582 -13.35 -25.88 -5.46
C PHE A 582 -13.37 -27.21 -4.71
N PHE A 583 -13.78 -27.23 -3.44
CA PHE A 583 -13.82 -28.46 -2.66
C PHE A 583 -14.87 -29.44 -3.19
N ARG A 584 -16.02 -28.96 -3.71
CA ARG A 584 -16.94 -29.85 -4.42
C ARG A 584 -16.29 -30.48 -5.66
N SER A 585 -15.59 -29.70 -6.48
CA SER A 585 -14.92 -30.20 -7.69
C SER A 585 -13.81 -31.20 -7.33
N ILE A 586 -13.01 -30.88 -6.31
CA ILE A 586 -11.96 -31.76 -5.77
C ILE A 586 -12.57 -33.08 -5.28
N LEU A 587 -13.64 -33.05 -4.49
CA LEU A 587 -14.27 -34.27 -3.98
C LEU A 587 -14.94 -35.10 -5.08
N ARG A 588 -15.47 -34.44 -6.12
CA ARG A 588 -16.13 -35.12 -7.24
C ARG A 588 -15.14 -35.79 -8.20
N GLU A 589 -14.00 -35.16 -8.44
CA GLU A 589 -12.99 -35.62 -9.40
C GLU A 589 -11.83 -36.37 -8.72
N GLY A 590 -11.69 -36.21 -7.40
CA GLY A 590 -10.60 -36.74 -6.59
C GLY A 590 -10.54 -38.26 -6.56
N ASP A 591 -11.69 -38.95 -6.48
CA ASP A 591 -11.73 -40.42 -6.46
C ASP A 591 -11.24 -41.01 -7.79
N SER A 592 -11.78 -40.53 -8.91
CA SER A 592 -11.36 -40.95 -10.25
C SER A 592 -9.89 -40.66 -10.51
N MET A 593 -9.40 -39.52 -10.04
CA MET A 593 -8.01 -39.11 -10.23
C MET A 593 -7.06 -39.82 -9.30
N TYR A 594 -7.47 -40.14 -8.07
CA TYR A 594 -6.72 -41.03 -7.18
C TYR A 594 -6.59 -42.42 -7.81
N GLU A 595 -7.66 -42.98 -8.37
CA GLU A 595 -7.61 -44.28 -9.06
C GLU A 595 -6.68 -44.25 -10.28
N ILE A 596 -6.75 -43.19 -11.09
CA ILE A 596 -5.88 -42.99 -12.26
C ILE A 596 -4.41 -42.82 -11.83
N LEU A 597 -4.13 -41.99 -10.82
CA LEU A 597 -2.78 -41.82 -10.28
C LEU A 597 -2.27 -43.11 -9.65
N ALA A 598 -3.12 -43.86 -8.94
CA ALA A 598 -2.73 -45.14 -8.35
C ALA A 598 -2.37 -46.20 -9.41
N GLN A 599 -3.05 -46.20 -10.56
CA GLN A 599 -2.87 -47.19 -11.63
C GLN A 599 -1.75 -46.83 -12.62
N GLU A 600 -1.62 -45.56 -12.99
CA GLU A 600 -0.73 -45.10 -14.07
C GLU A 600 0.57 -44.46 -13.55
N MET A 601 0.64 -44.06 -12.27
CA MET A 601 1.84 -43.48 -11.69
C MET A 601 2.81 -44.59 -11.28
N ASP A 602 4.03 -44.53 -11.82
CA ASP A 602 5.14 -45.33 -11.33
C ASP A 602 5.60 -44.78 -9.98
N TRP A 603 4.99 -45.28 -8.89
CA TRP A 603 5.29 -44.87 -7.51
C TRP A 603 6.77 -45.06 -7.14
N GLY A 604 7.53 -45.88 -7.87
CA GLY A 604 8.99 -46.00 -7.72
C GLY A 604 9.78 -44.77 -8.19
N THR A 605 9.14 -43.83 -8.90
CA THR A 605 9.70 -42.53 -9.30
C THR A 605 9.13 -41.36 -8.50
N PHE A 606 8.14 -41.61 -7.64
CA PHE A 606 7.61 -40.59 -6.72
C PHE A 606 8.59 -40.42 -5.55
N PRO A 607 8.76 -39.20 -5.01
CA PRO A 607 9.70 -38.98 -3.92
C PRO A 607 9.24 -39.73 -2.67
N THR A 608 10.20 -40.25 -1.90
CA THR A 608 9.91 -40.90 -0.62
C THR A 608 9.25 -39.91 0.35
N PRO A 609 8.50 -40.37 1.37
CA PRO A 609 7.91 -39.48 2.37
C PRO A 609 8.96 -38.57 3.06
N GLU A 610 10.16 -39.07 3.26
CA GLU A 610 11.29 -38.30 3.81
C GLU A 610 11.77 -37.21 2.85
N GLU A 611 11.88 -37.51 1.54
CA GLU A 611 12.20 -36.52 0.51
C GLU A 611 11.11 -35.46 0.37
N LEU A 612 9.84 -35.86 0.40
CA LEU A 612 8.70 -34.93 0.38
C LEU A 612 8.71 -34.02 1.60
N LEU A 613 8.99 -34.56 2.79
CA LEU A 613 9.11 -33.78 4.01
C LEU A 613 10.29 -32.81 3.93
N ALA A 614 11.46 -33.26 3.46
CA ALA A 614 12.63 -32.42 3.29
C ALA A 614 12.38 -31.30 2.27
N TRP A 615 11.72 -31.59 1.15
CA TRP A 615 11.33 -30.58 0.16
C TRP A 615 10.31 -29.61 0.72
N GLY A 616 9.31 -30.10 1.47
CA GLY A 616 8.32 -29.26 2.13
C GLY A 616 8.95 -28.28 3.12
N ILE A 617 9.81 -28.78 4.02
CA ILE A 617 10.55 -27.95 4.98
C ILE A 617 11.44 -26.94 4.24
N GLY A 618 12.18 -27.39 3.22
CA GLY A 618 13.04 -26.52 2.41
C GLY A 618 12.27 -25.43 1.69
N SER A 619 11.11 -25.76 1.10
CA SER A 619 10.23 -24.78 0.45
C SER A 619 9.70 -23.75 1.45
N VAL A 620 9.21 -24.18 2.62
CA VAL A 620 8.75 -23.26 3.66
C VAL A 620 9.88 -22.35 4.13
N ALA A 621 11.06 -22.89 4.42
CA ALA A 621 12.22 -22.09 4.84
C ALA A 621 12.62 -21.04 3.80
N VAL A 622 12.61 -21.40 2.51
CA VAL A 622 12.90 -20.46 1.42
C VAL A 622 11.80 -19.38 1.29
N LEU A 623 10.53 -19.74 1.42
CA LEU A 623 9.41 -18.79 1.36
C LEU A 623 9.41 -17.82 2.56
N GLU A 624 9.73 -18.31 3.76
CA GLU A 624 9.92 -17.47 4.95
C GLU A 624 11.11 -16.51 4.77
N CYS A 625 12.22 -17.00 4.21
CA CYS A 625 13.37 -16.15 3.88
C CYS A 625 13.01 -15.05 2.86
N MET A 626 12.24 -15.37 1.82
CA MET A 626 11.72 -14.37 0.87
C MET A 626 10.79 -13.35 1.55
N THR A 627 9.99 -13.80 2.51
CA THR A 627 9.09 -12.92 3.28
C THR A 627 9.88 -11.96 4.16
N LEU A 628 10.91 -12.46 4.85
CA LEU A 628 11.83 -11.62 5.64
C LEU A 628 12.62 -10.65 4.75
N ALA A 629 12.89 -11.03 3.49
CA ALA A 629 13.61 -10.18 2.54
C ALA A 629 12.83 -8.93 2.11
N TYR A 630 11.53 -8.83 2.39
CA TYR A 630 10.78 -7.57 2.28
C TYR A 630 11.18 -6.54 3.32
N THR A 631 11.59 -6.99 4.51
CA THR A 631 12.09 -6.13 5.59
C THR A 631 13.61 -5.99 5.58
N HIS A 632 14.31 -7.02 5.11
CA HIS A 632 15.77 -7.15 5.14
C HIS A 632 16.29 -7.45 3.73
N ARG A 633 16.44 -6.41 2.89
CA ARG A 633 16.74 -6.56 1.45
C ARG A 633 18.05 -7.29 1.16
N GLU A 634 19.00 -7.28 2.09
CA GLU A 634 20.25 -8.03 2.03
C GLU A 634 20.05 -9.54 1.87
N LEU A 635 18.92 -10.07 2.33
CA LEU A 635 18.57 -11.48 2.16
C LEU A 635 18.37 -11.87 0.69
N TRP A 636 17.97 -10.94 -0.18
CA TRP A 636 17.92 -11.20 -1.62
C TRP A 636 19.32 -11.46 -2.19
N THR A 637 20.35 -10.74 -1.73
CA THR A 637 21.75 -11.01 -2.08
C THR A 637 22.17 -12.40 -1.61
N VAL A 638 21.83 -12.76 -0.37
CA VAL A 638 22.14 -14.09 0.17
C VAL A 638 21.52 -15.18 -0.71
N LEU A 639 20.26 -15.03 -1.11
CA LEU A 639 19.59 -15.97 -2.01
C LEU A 639 20.26 -16.01 -3.40
N PHE A 640 20.68 -14.87 -3.96
CA PHE A 640 21.48 -14.84 -5.19
C PHE A 640 22.81 -15.60 -5.07
N VAL A 641 23.50 -15.49 -3.94
CA VAL A 641 24.72 -16.26 -3.67
C VAL A 641 24.42 -17.76 -3.56
N VAL A 642 23.32 -18.12 -2.89
CA VAL A 642 22.89 -19.52 -2.76
C VAL A 642 22.61 -20.13 -4.14
N ILE A 643 21.83 -19.47 -5.00
CA ILE A 643 21.53 -20.00 -6.35
C ILE A 643 22.73 -19.88 -7.30
N GLY A 644 23.54 -18.84 -7.16
CA GLY A 644 24.64 -18.51 -8.06
C GLY A 644 25.87 -19.35 -7.81
N VAL A 645 26.17 -19.66 -6.54
CA VAL A 645 27.43 -20.30 -6.10
C VAL A 645 27.18 -21.65 -5.44
N VAL A 646 26.32 -21.69 -4.41
CA VAL A 646 26.13 -22.91 -3.60
C VAL A 646 25.46 -24.02 -4.42
N TRP A 647 24.40 -23.70 -5.18
CA TRP A 647 23.69 -24.68 -6.00
C TRP A 647 24.58 -25.32 -7.07
N PRO A 648 25.38 -24.57 -7.88
CA PRO A 648 26.32 -25.16 -8.81
C PRO A 648 27.35 -26.09 -8.17
N ILE A 649 27.88 -25.74 -6.99
CA ILE A 649 28.88 -26.55 -6.29
C ILE A 649 28.28 -27.85 -5.75
N THR A 650 27.07 -27.77 -5.19
CA THR A 650 26.47 -28.89 -4.44
C THR A 650 25.61 -29.81 -5.29
N ALA A 651 24.98 -29.31 -6.36
CA ALA A 651 23.94 -30.04 -7.08
C ALA A 651 24.21 -30.24 -8.57
N TRP A 652 25.16 -29.54 -9.20
CA TRP A 652 25.45 -29.79 -10.62
C TRP A 652 26.19 -31.13 -10.80
N PRO A 653 25.88 -31.90 -11.86
CA PRO A 653 26.57 -33.14 -12.15
C PRO A 653 28.09 -32.95 -12.28
N LYS A 654 28.87 -33.91 -11.76
CA LYS A 654 30.33 -33.91 -11.86
C LYS A 654 30.75 -33.75 -13.33
N GLY A 655 31.61 -32.76 -13.60
CA GLY A 655 32.09 -32.45 -14.95
C GLY A 655 31.21 -31.51 -15.78
N PHE A 656 29.98 -31.19 -15.35
CA PHE A 656 29.10 -30.24 -16.07
C PHE A 656 29.75 -28.86 -16.21
N TYR A 657 30.32 -28.33 -15.11
CA TYR A 657 31.02 -27.06 -15.11
C TYR A 657 32.25 -27.09 -16.05
N ALA A 658 33.03 -28.16 -16.02
CA ALA A 658 34.22 -28.30 -16.87
C ALA A 658 33.89 -28.30 -18.37
N GLN A 659 32.73 -28.84 -18.75
CA GLN A 659 32.21 -28.86 -20.11
C GLN A 659 31.53 -27.53 -20.51
N ASN A 660 31.07 -26.74 -19.54
CA ASN A 660 30.29 -25.52 -19.76
C ASN A 660 30.89 -24.30 -19.03
N LYS A 661 32.22 -24.15 -19.02
CA LYS A 661 32.91 -23.14 -18.19
C LYS A 661 32.39 -21.72 -18.39
N THR A 662 32.18 -21.32 -19.65
CA THR A 662 31.66 -19.98 -19.98
C THR A 662 30.25 -19.75 -19.42
N LEU A 663 29.36 -20.75 -19.56
CA LEU A 663 28.00 -20.68 -19.01
C LEU A 663 28.02 -20.68 -17.48
N GLY A 664 28.84 -21.53 -16.87
CA GLY A 664 28.97 -21.62 -15.41
C GLY A 664 29.53 -20.34 -14.79
N LEU A 665 30.59 -19.77 -15.38
CA LEU A 665 31.15 -18.50 -14.94
C LEU A 665 30.16 -17.35 -15.18
N GLY A 666 29.53 -17.32 -16.36
CA GLY A 666 28.49 -16.33 -16.68
C GLY A 666 27.34 -16.35 -15.68
N TRP A 667 26.82 -17.53 -15.34
CA TRP A 667 25.77 -17.74 -14.35
C TRP A 667 26.15 -17.16 -12.98
N VAL A 668 27.30 -17.60 -12.44
CA VAL A 668 27.82 -17.12 -11.15
C VAL A 668 27.95 -15.60 -11.15
N MET A 669 28.62 -15.03 -12.15
CA MET A 669 28.85 -13.60 -12.23
C MET A 669 27.54 -12.81 -12.37
N SER A 670 26.60 -13.29 -13.19
CA SER A 670 25.30 -12.64 -13.37
C SER A 670 24.48 -12.59 -12.06
N CYS A 671 24.46 -13.70 -11.30
CA CYS A 671 23.79 -13.75 -9.99
C CYS A 671 24.45 -12.80 -8.98
N LEU A 672 25.78 -12.77 -8.91
CA LEU A 672 26.50 -11.90 -7.99
C LEU A 672 26.27 -10.42 -8.32
N VAL A 673 26.32 -10.05 -9.60
CA VAL A 673 26.04 -8.68 -10.05
C VAL A 673 24.58 -8.30 -9.80
N SER A 674 23.62 -9.18 -10.09
CA SER A 674 22.20 -8.94 -9.77
C SER A 674 21.97 -8.77 -8.26
N GLY A 675 22.72 -9.50 -7.42
CA GLY A 675 22.70 -9.37 -5.97
C GLY A 675 23.08 -7.97 -5.48
N ILE A 676 24.07 -7.30 -6.09
CA ILE A 676 24.53 -5.97 -5.68
C ILE A 676 23.37 -4.96 -5.62
N PHE A 677 22.47 -4.98 -6.61
CA PHE A 677 21.35 -4.02 -6.67
C PHE A 677 20.40 -4.14 -5.48
N THR A 678 20.32 -5.31 -4.85
CA THR A 678 19.43 -5.57 -3.71
C THR A 678 19.92 -4.91 -2.42
N VAL A 679 21.20 -4.54 -2.35
CA VAL A 679 21.79 -3.83 -1.19
C VAL A 679 22.10 -2.37 -1.49
N LEU A 680 21.87 -1.90 -2.72
CA LEU A 680 21.96 -0.46 -3.03
C LEU A 680 20.82 0.30 -2.33
N SER A 681 21.09 1.58 -2.02
CA SER A 681 20.10 2.49 -1.44
C SER A 681 18.80 2.50 -2.24
N VAL A 682 17.67 2.56 -1.52
CA VAL A 682 16.34 2.81 -2.11
C VAL A 682 16.16 4.28 -2.44
N GLU A 683 16.82 5.18 -1.71
CA GLU A 683 16.84 6.61 -1.96
C GLU A 683 17.82 6.90 -3.09
N LYS A 684 17.31 7.03 -4.32
CA LYS A 684 18.13 7.30 -5.49
C LYS A 684 18.38 8.79 -5.64
N THR A 685 19.64 9.14 -5.85
CA THR A 685 20.03 10.42 -6.44
C THR A 685 20.06 10.28 -7.94
N GLU A 686 19.57 11.31 -8.63
CA GLU A 686 19.65 11.36 -10.09
C GLU A 686 21.09 11.18 -10.56
N SER A 687 21.30 10.34 -11.58
CA SER A 687 22.61 10.17 -12.21
C SER A 687 22.49 9.90 -13.70
N VAL A 688 22.69 10.95 -14.49
CA VAL A 688 22.77 10.86 -15.97
C VAL A 688 23.80 9.82 -16.42
N LEU A 689 24.93 9.72 -15.69
CA LEU A 689 25.96 8.71 -15.98
C LEU A 689 25.42 7.28 -15.83
N LEU A 690 24.75 6.97 -14.71
CA LEU A 690 24.24 5.62 -14.46
C LEU A 690 23.09 5.25 -15.40
N ILE A 691 22.21 6.21 -15.73
CA ILE A 691 21.17 6.05 -16.75
C ILE A 691 21.81 5.74 -18.12
N SER A 692 22.83 6.51 -18.50
CA SER A 692 23.56 6.33 -19.77
C SER A 692 24.29 4.99 -19.83
N LEU A 693 24.93 4.57 -18.74
CA LEU A 693 25.58 3.27 -18.63
C LEU A 693 24.54 2.13 -18.70
N GLY A 694 23.36 2.32 -18.10
CA GLY A 694 22.23 1.40 -18.22
C GLY A 694 21.76 1.22 -19.66
N ALA A 695 21.48 2.33 -20.37
CA ALA A 695 21.12 2.31 -21.78
C ALA A 695 22.21 1.63 -22.63
N GLY A 696 23.48 1.96 -22.37
CA GLY A 696 24.64 1.33 -23.02
C GLY A 696 24.69 -0.18 -22.77
N ALA A 697 24.48 -0.64 -21.53
CA ALA A 697 24.46 -2.06 -21.18
C ALA A 697 23.33 -2.81 -21.90
N ILE A 698 22.13 -2.22 -22.00
CA ILE A 698 21.00 -2.79 -22.75
C ILE A 698 21.36 -2.95 -24.24
N ILE A 699 21.95 -1.94 -24.85
CA ILE A 699 22.38 -1.99 -26.26
C ILE A 699 23.46 -3.06 -26.47
N VAL A 700 24.47 -3.11 -25.59
CA VAL A 700 25.57 -4.09 -25.68
C VAL A 700 25.05 -5.52 -25.55
N LEU A 701 24.17 -5.80 -24.58
CA LEU A 701 23.53 -7.12 -24.45
C LEU A 701 22.63 -7.44 -25.65
N GLY A 702 21.94 -6.43 -26.19
CA GLY A 702 21.19 -6.55 -27.44
C GLY A 702 22.05 -6.99 -28.62
N LEU A 703 23.22 -6.36 -28.80
CA LEU A 703 24.18 -6.72 -29.85
C LEU A 703 24.77 -8.11 -29.63
N ALA A 704 25.10 -8.46 -28.38
CA ALA A 704 25.58 -9.80 -28.04
C ALA A 704 24.53 -10.88 -28.35
N GLY A 705 23.25 -10.61 -28.03
CA GLY A 705 22.12 -11.47 -28.41
C GLY A 705 22.00 -11.65 -29.92
N ASP A 706 22.19 -10.58 -30.70
CA ASP A 706 22.11 -10.64 -32.17
C ASP A 706 23.21 -11.52 -32.75
N VAL A 707 24.42 -11.47 -32.18
CA VAL A 707 25.51 -12.39 -32.56
C VAL A 707 25.15 -13.85 -32.28
N ILE A 708 24.53 -14.13 -31.12
CA ILE A 708 24.10 -15.49 -30.74
C ILE A 708 23.00 -15.99 -31.70
N VAL A 709 21.97 -15.18 -31.95
CA VAL A 709 20.88 -15.54 -32.87
C VAL A 709 21.39 -15.76 -34.29
N ASN A 710 22.29 -14.91 -34.79
CA ASN A 710 22.88 -15.09 -36.11
C ASN A 710 23.76 -16.35 -36.19
N ALA A 711 24.46 -16.70 -35.11
CA ALA A 711 25.21 -17.95 -35.02
C ALA A 711 24.29 -19.19 -35.01
N GLU A 712 23.14 -19.14 -34.31
CA GLU A 712 22.11 -20.18 -34.35
C GLU A 712 21.56 -20.41 -35.77
N LEU A 713 21.52 -19.36 -36.59
CA LEU A 713 20.97 -19.38 -37.95
C LEU A 713 21.99 -19.67 -39.06
N GLY A 714 23.26 -19.93 -38.71
CA GLY A 714 24.33 -20.21 -39.68
C GLY A 714 24.74 -19.00 -40.54
N GLY A 715 24.47 -17.78 -40.08
CA GLY A 715 24.79 -16.53 -40.78
C GLY A 715 26.25 -16.08 -40.63
N ARG A 716 26.70 -15.14 -41.48
CA ARG A 716 28.01 -14.47 -41.33
C ARG A 716 27.98 -13.47 -40.17
N ALA A 717 29.12 -13.30 -39.51
CA ALA A 717 29.30 -12.39 -38.38
C ALA A 717 28.97 -10.92 -38.72
N PHE A 718 28.47 -10.21 -37.71
CA PHE A 718 28.03 -8.82 -37.70
C PHE A 718 29.03 -7.82 -38.34
N SER A 719 28.52 -6.81 -39.05
CA SER A 719 29.29 -5.67 -39.58
C SER A 719 28.69 -4.33 -39.16
N LEU A 720 29.46 -3.47 -38.49
CA LEU A 720 29.05 -2.12 -38.07
C LEU A 720 28.51 -1.25 -39.22
N SER A 721 29.00 -1.44 -40.44
CA SER A 721 28.56 -0.67 -41.62
C SER A 721 27.11 -0.95 -42.04
N SER A 722 26.57 -2.11 -41.66
CA SER A 722 25.18 -2.51 -41.97
C SER A 722 24.13 -1.83 -41.09
N LEU A 723 24.54 -1.31 -39.92
CA LEU A 723 23.67 -0.64 -38.95
C LEU A 723 23.20 0.74 -39.44
N VAL A 724 24.04 1.43 -40.22
CA VAL A 724 23.85 2.85 -40.58
C VAL A 724 23.02 3.04 -41.85
N HIS A 725 23.01 2.06 -42.77
CA HIS A 725 22.50 2.31 -44.12
C HIS A 725 21.10 1.76 -44.42
N ARG A 726 20.60 0.73 -43.69
CA ARG A 726 19.19 0.25 -43.75
C ARG A 726 18.83 -0.62 -42.52
N PRO A 727 18.03 -0.15 -41.53
CA PRO A 727 17.56 -1.01 -40.44
C PRO A 727 16.53 -1.99 -40.97
N LYS A 728 16.94 -3.22 -41.33
CA LYS A 728 16.04 -4.23 -41.91
C LYS A 728 15.46 -5.20 -40.87
N GLY A 729 15.62 -4.94 -39.57
CA GLY A 729 15.16 -5.84 -38.50
C GLY A 729 14.61 -5.11 -37.26
N SER A 730 13.69 -5.77 -36.55
CA SER A 730 13.06 -5.28 -35.31
C SER A 730 14.09 -4.89 -34.26
N VAL A 731 15.16 -5.68 -34.11
CA VAL A 731 16.25 -5.48 -33.15
C VAL A 731 16.98 -4.14 -33.36
N GLN A 732 17.34 -3.80 -34.59
CA GLN A 732 18.06 -2.54 -34.89
C GLN A 732 17.17 -1.33 -34.66
N ALA A 733 15.89 -1.42 -35.03
CA ALA A 733 14.92 -0.37 -34.79
C ALA A 733 14.70 -0.15 -33.28
N GLN A 734 14.64 -1.22 -32.47
CA GLN A 734 14.53 -1.11 -31.02
C GLN A 734 15.76 -0.45 -30.38
N MET A 735 16.98 -0.73 -30.86
CA MET A 735 18.19 -0.04 -30.37
C MET A 735 18.16 1.48 -30.67
N ILE A 736 17.65 1.88 -31.85
CA ILE A 736 17.46 3.30 -32.18
C ILE A 736 16.46 3.95 -31.21
N LEU A 737 15.38 3.26 -30.86
CA LEU A 737 14.40 3.75 -29.88
C LEU A 737 15.03 3.91 -28.49
N ILE A 738 15.94 3.03 -28.08
CA ILE A 738 16.68 3.17 -26.80
C ILE A 738 17.57 4.41 -26.82
N VAL A 739 18.27 4.68 -27.92
CA VAL A 739 19.08 5.91 -28.07
C VAL A 739 18.18 7.15 -28.05
N GLY A 740 17.04 7.12 -28.76
CA GLY A 740 16.05 8.19 -28.72
C GLY A 740 15.55 8.46 -27.30
N ALA A 741 15.21 7.40 -26.57
CA ALA A 741 14.80 7.48 -25.17
C ALA A 741 15.89 8.12 -24.29
N LEU A 742 17.15 7.74 -24.47
CA LEU A 742 18.26 8.32 -23.72
C LEU A 742 18.39 9.82 -24.00
N LEU A 743 18.34 10.24 -25.27
CA LEU A 743 18.44 11.66 -25.65
C LEU A 743 17.28 12.49 -25.10
N THR A 744 16.05 11.97 -25.20
CA THR A 744 14.86 12.62 -24.61
C THR A 744 14.98 12.73 -23.08
N THR A 745 15.48 11.70 -22.41
CA THR A 745 15.69 11.69 -20.95
C THR A 745 16.75 12.71 -20.55
N MET A 746 17.91 12.73 -21.23
CA MET A 746 18.98 13.69 -20.95
C MET A 746 18.53 15.14 -21.19
N SER A 747 17.76 15.40 -22.24
CA SER A 747 17.19 16.73 -22.48
C SER A 747 16.18 17.13 -21.42
N SER A 748 15.35 16.19 -20.96
CA SER A 748 14.37 16.44 -19.89
C SER A 748 15.06 16.76 -18.56
N ILE A 749 16.06 15.97 -18.19
CA ILE A 749 16.88 16.20 -16.99
C ILE A 749 17.53 17.59 -17.07
N GLY A 750 18.16 17.94 -18.19
CA GLY A 750 18.79 19.26 -18.34
C GLY A 750 17.80 20.42 -18.17
N SER A 751 16.60 20.31 -18.75
CA SER A 751 15.56 21.34 -18.64
C SER A 751 15.03 21.46 -17.19
N LEU A 752 14.84 20.33 -16.50
CA LEU A 752 14.42 20.30 -15.09
C LEU A 752 15.49 20.86 -14.15
N GLN A 753 16.76 20.49 -14.35
CA GLN A 753 17.89 21.05 -13.60
C GLN A 753 18.02 22.56 -13.79
N ASN A 754 17.71 23.04 -15.00
CA ASN A 754 17.66 24.48 -15.33
C ASN A 754 16.37 25.18 -14.87
N LYS A 755 15.42 24.44 -14.27
CA LYS A 755 14.12 24.95 -13.80
C LYS A 755 13.22 25.50 -14.92
N GLU A 756 13.41 25.02 -16.14
CA GLU A 756 12.60 25.39 -17.33
C GLU A 756 11.30 24.56 -17.45
N GLY A 757 11.04 23.69 -16.48
CA GLY A 757 9.95 22.72 -16.51
C GLY A 757 10.22 21.53 -17.45
N LEU A 758 9.19 20.73 -17.75
CA LEU A 758 9.31 19.60 -18.66
C LEU A 758 8.82 19.98 -20.08
N PRO A 759 9.70 20.07 -21.09
CA PRO A 759 9.30 20.53 -22.43
C PRO A 759 8.23 19.64 -23.06
N VAL A 760 7.18 20.23 -23.64
CA VAL A 760 6.07 19.50 -24.31
C VAL A 760 6.58 18.57 -25.41
N LEU A 761 7.66 18.97 -26.11
CA LEU A 761 8.31 18.13 -27.12
C LEU A 761 8.88 16.85 -26.50
N ASN A 762 9.52 16.95 -25.34
CA ASN A 762 10.08 15.79 -24.63
C ASN A 762 8.96 14.90 -24.07
N GLN A 763 7.89 15.48 -23.54
CA GLN A 763 6.70 14.73 -23.11
C GLN A 763 6.12 13.90 -24.27
N THR A 764 5.92 14.55 -25.41
CA THR A 764 5.36 13.91 -26.62
C THR A 764 6.30 12.84 -27.16
N ALA A 765 7.60 13.14 -27.25
CA ALA A 765 8.62 12.20 -27.70
C ALA A 765 8.70 10.98 -26.78
N GLY A 766 8.67 11.17 -25.45
CA GLY A 766 8.67 10.10 -24.46
C GLY A 766 7.51 9.12 -24.68
N TRP A 767 6.28 9.63 -24.80
CA TRP A 767 5.10 8.81 -25.08
C TRP A 767 5.20 8.04 -26.40
N ILE A 768 5.64 8.71 -27.48
CA ILE A 768 5.80 8.07 -28.79
C ILE A 768 6.84 6.94 -28.72
N LEU A 769 8.00 7.20 -28.11
CA LEU A 769 9.08 6.22 -27.97
C LEU A 769 8.64 5.02 -27.15
N LEU A 770 7.96 5.26 -26.02
CA LEU A 770 7.43 4.22 -25.14
C LEU A 770 6.45 3.30 -25.90
N VAL A 771 5.39 3.87 -26.49
CA VAL A 771 4.36 3.10 -27.22
C VAL A 771 4.97 2.37 -28.41
N THR A 772 5.81 3.05 -29.19
CA THR A 772 6.43 2.46 -30.38
C THR A 772 7.33 1.27 -30.00
N SER A 773 8.08 1.35 -28.91
CA SER A 773 9.00 0.29 -28.49
C SER A 773 8.34 -1.05 -28.17
N VAL A 774 7.14 -1.02 -27.59
CA VAL A 774 6.35 -2.21 -27.22
C VAL A 774 5.55 -2.74 -28.41
N VAL A 775 5.04 -1.84 -29.27
CA VAL A 775 4.16 -2.20 -30.39
C VAL A 775 4.95 -2.71 -31.60
N LEU A 776 6.12 -2.13 -31.88
CA LEU A 776 6.93 -2.44 -33.06
C LEU A 776 7.27 -3.94 -33.23
N PRO A 777 7.60 -4.71 -32.16
CA PRO A 777 7.82 -6.16 -32.22
C PRO A 777 6.65 -6.99 -32.78
N ILE A 778 5.41 -6.51 -32.63
CA ILE A 778 4.21 -7.21 -33.09
C ILE A 778 4.15 -7.21 -34.62
N PHE A 779 4.56 -6.09 -35.24
CA PHE A 779 4.53 -5.89 -36.68
C PHE A 779 5.81 -6.37 -37.38
N LEU A 780 6.95 -6.24 -36.72
CA LEU A 780 8.25 -6.69 -37.24
C LEU A 780 8.62 -8.04 -36.61
N ARG A 781 8.09 -9.12 -37.19
CA ARG A 781 8.42 -10.50 -36.77
C ARG A 781 9.91 -10.78 -37.01
N PRO A 782 10.59 -11.53 -36.10
CA PRO A 782 11.96 -11.96 -36.32
C PRO A 782 12.10 -12.76 -37.62
N SER A 783 13.20 -12.57 -38.34
CA SER A 783 13.52 -13.32 -39.56
C SER A 783 13.60 -14.83 -39.34
N ALA A 784 13.86 -15.27 -38.09
CA ALA A 784 13.71 -16.66 -37.66
C ALA A 784 13.32 -16.75 -36.16
N PRO A 785 12.24 -17.47 -35.82
CA PRO A 785 11.79 -17.58 -34.44
C PRO A 785 12.56 -18.68 -33.68
N SER A 786 13.58 -18.30 -32.90
CA SER A 786 14.16 -19.14 -31.84
C SER A 786 13.71 -18.62 -30.46
N SER A 787 13.88 -19.41 -29.41
CA SER A 787 13.61 -18.95 -28.04
C SER A 787 14.50 -17.76 -27.68
N THR A 788 15.77 -17.79 -28.09
CA THR A 788 16.76 -16.72 -27.93
C THR A 788 16.33 -15.44 -28.64
N SER A 789 15.88 -15.52 -29.90
CA SER A 789 15.46 -14.34 -30.66
C SER A 789 14.20 -13.67 -30.10
N LYS A 790 13.28 -14.46 -29.51
CA LYS A 790 12.11 -13.92 -28.79
C LYS A 790 12.49 -13.23 -27.48
N LEU A 791 13.35 -13.84 -26.66
CA LEU A 791 13.83 -13.23 -25.40
C LEU A 791 14.56 -11.92 -25.66
N GLN A 792 15.43 -11.89 -26.67
CA GLN A 792 16.14 -10.67 -27.08
C GLN A 792 15.17 -9.58 -27.55
N GLN A 793 14.15 -9.95 -28.34
CA GLN A 793 13.14 -8.99 -28.82
C GLN A 793 12.34 -8.37 -27.67
N TYR A 794 11.93 -9.17 -26.67
CA TYR A 794 11.26 -8.65 -25.48
C TYR A 794 12.18 -7.78 -24.63
N PHE A 795 13.43 -8.22 -24.43
CA PHE A 795 14.42 -7.45 -23.69
C PHE A 795 14.63 -6.05 -24.26
N LEU A 796 14.77 -5.94 -25.59
CA LEU A 796 14.95 -4.66 -26.26
C LEU A 796 13.66 -3.83 -26.34
N ALA A 797 12.48 -4.47 -26.37
CA ALA A 797 11.20 -3.78 -26.40
C ALA A 797 10.96 -2.95 -25.14
N PHE A 798 11.31 -3.48 -23.97
CA PHE A 798 11.17 -2.78 -22.70
C PHE A 798 12.39 -1.92 -22.35
N GLY A 799 13.45 -1.92 -23.18
CA GLY A 799 14.63 -1.07 -22.97
C GLY A 799 14.29 0.43 -22.84
N PRO A 800 13.51 1.04 -23.76
CA PRO A 800 13.12 2.44 -23.66
C PRO A 800 12.34 2.79 -22.39
N LEU A 801 11.47 1.89 -21.91
CA LEU A 801 10.76 2.05 -20.64
C LEU A 801 11.75 2.22 -19.48
N PHE A 802 12.74 1.33 -19.37
CA PHE A 802 13.77 1.41 -18.34
C PHE A 802 14.72 2.60 -18.52
N VAL A 803 14.81 3.23 -19.69
CA VAL A 803 15.63 4.44 -19.85
C VAL A 803 14.84 5.70 -19.48
N LEU A 804 13.60 5.82 -19.98
CA LEU A 804 12.73 6.99 -19.75
C LEU A 804 12.35 7.17 -18.28
N LEU A 805 12.24 6.06 -17.54
CA LEU A 805 11.72 6.04 -16.17
C LEU A 805 12.81 5.78 -15.12
N SER A 806 14.08 5.67 -15.53
CA SER A 806 15.20 5.53 -14.59
C SER A 806 15.59 6.86 -13.98
N ILE A 807 15.96 6.83 -12.70
CA ILE A 807 16.60 7.95 -12.00
C ILE A 807 18.11 7.70 -11.89
N SER A 808 18.53 6.42 -11.82
CA SER A 808 19.91 6.05 -11.53
C SER A 808 20.27 4.66 -12.08
N THR A 809 20.16 3.60 -11.26
CA THR A 809 20.73 2.26 -11.53
C THR A 809 19.77 1.28 -12.18
N GLU A 810 18.51 1.67 -12.38
CA GLU A 810 17.42 0.75 -12.71
C GLU A 810 17.64 0.08 -14.08
N GLY A 811 18.13 0.84 -15.07
CA GLY A 811 18.53 0.28 -16.38
C GLY A 811 19.68 -0.74 -16.30
N LEU A 812 20.63 -0.57 -15.38
CA LEU A 812 21.72 -1.54 -15.16
C LEU A 812 21.20 -2.82 -14.49
N PHE A 813 20.29 -2.68 -13.52
CA PHE A 813 19.62 -3.82 -12.92
C PHE A 813 18.83 -4.61 -13.97
N TYR A 814 18.04 -3.92 -14.80
CA TYR A 814 17.27 -4.55 -15.86
C TYR A 814 18.15 -5.37 -16.81
N ALA A 815 19.29 -4.80 -17.24
CA ALA A 815 20.28 -5.48 -18.06
C ALA A 815 20.86 -6.72 -17.37
N SER A 816 21.31 -6.58 -16.12
CA SER A 816 21.88 -7.70 -15.34
C SER A 816 20.86 -8.80 -15.07
N PHE A 817 19.66 -8.44 -14.62
CA PHE A 817 18.61 -9.37 -14.26
C PHE A 817 18.10 -10.15 -15.49
N SER A 818 17.93 -9.47 -16.62
CA SER A 818 17.55 -10.12 -17.89
C SER A 818 18.61 -11.11 -18.36
N LEU A 819 19.90 -10.79 -18.22
CA LEU A 819 20.99 -11.72 -18.49
C LEU A 819 20.95 -12.93 -17.54
N THR A 820 20.71 -12.71 -16.24
CA THR A 820 20.55 -13.80 -15.25
C THR A 820 19.40 -14.73 -15.63
N LEU A 821 18.23 -14.20 -16.03
CA LEU A 821 17.11 -15.01 -16.48
C LEU A 821 17.43 -15.82 -17.75
N PHE A 822 18.10 -15.20 -18.72
CA PHE A 822 18.54 -15.90 -19.93
C PHE A 822 19.50 -17.05 -19.59
N LEU A 823 20.48 -16.80 -18.74
CA LEU A 823 21.43 -17.82 -18.30
C LEU A 823 20.79 -18.93 -17.47
N TRP A 824 19.77 -18.61 -16.67
CA TRP A 824 18.99 -19.62 -15.95
C TRP A 824 18.34 -20.62 -16.90
N VAL A 825 17.69 -20.12 -17.96
CA VAL A 825 17.06 -20.94 -19.00
C VAL A 825 18.09 -21.84 -19.68
N GLU A 826 19.25 -21.29 -20.06
CA GLU A 826 20.35 -22.06 -20.68
C GLU A 826 20.93 -23.15 -19.77
N VAL A 827 21.15 -22.83 -18.49
CA VAL A 827 21.62 -23.80 -17.49
C VAL A 827 20.62 -24.93 -17.32
N GLU A 828 19.34 -24.63 -17.12
CA GLU A 828 18.31 -25.65 -16.96
C GLU A 828 18.12 -26.50 -18.21
N ALA A 829 18.19 -25.91 -19.41
CA ALA A 829 18.11 -26.63 -20.68
C ALA A 829 19.26 -27.64 -20.82
N ARG A 830 20.51 -27.25 -20.52
CA ARG A 830 21.67 -28.16 -20.61
C ARG A 830 21.68 -29.23 -19.54
N LEU A 831 21.26 -28.89 -18.32
CA LEU A 831 21.08 -29.87 -17.24
C LEU A 831 20.01 -30.91 -17.62
N HIS A 832 18.91 -30.49 -18.22
CA HIS A 832 17.85 -31.39 -18.70
C HIS A 832 18.36 -32.35 -19.78
N HIS A 833 19.06 -31.85 -20.80
CA HIS A 833 19.61 -32.69 -21.88
C HIS A 833 20.68 -33.69 -21.39
N LEU A 834 21.46 -33.34 -20.38
CA LEU A 834 22.42 -34.28 -19.77
C LEU A 834 21.69 -35.39 -18.98
N GLY A 835 20.60 -35.04 -18.30
CA GLY A 835 19.72 -35.99 -17.63
C GLY A 835 19.09 -37.00 -18.60
N GLU A 836 18.62 -36.56 -19.77
CA GLU A 836 18.06 -37.44 -20.80
C GLU A 836 19.09 -38.43 -21.38
N LYS A 837 20.36 -38.03 -21.49
CA LYS A 837 21.45 -38.89 -22.00
C LYS A 837 21.92 -39.95 -21.00
N THR A 838 21.64 -39.78 -19.71
CA THR A 838 22.10 -40.67 -18.63
C THR A 838 21.05 -41.69 -18.19
N VAL A 839 19.79 -41.58 -18.65
CA VAL A 839 18.77 -42.61 -18.43
C VAL A 839 18.93 -43.73 -19.48
N PRO A 840 19.24 -44.98 -19.09
CA PRO A 840 19.28 -46.09 -20.03
C PRO A 840 17.89 -46.27 -20.67
N LYS A 841 17.85 -46.50 -21.99
CA LYS A 841 16.60 -46.81 -22.72
C LYS A 841 15.79 -47.85 -21.95
N ARG A 842 14.69 -47.42 -21.33
CA ARG A 842 13.82 -48.26 -20.49
C ARG A 842 13.36 -49.48 -21.32
N PHE A 843 13.43 -50.63 -20.67
CA PHE A 843 12.99 -51.93 -21.18
C PHE A 843 11.53 -51.81 -21.65
N VAL A 844 11.29 -51.98 -22.95
CA VAL A 844 9.94 -52.20 -23.47
C VAL A 844 9.50 -53.56 -22.93
N PRO A 845 8.44 -53.66 -22.10
CA PRO A 845 7.95 -54.96 -21.68
C PRO A 845 7.52 -55.71 -22.94
N LYS A 846 8.09 -56.90 -23.18
CA LYS A 846 7.52 -57.80 -24.18
C LYS A 846 6.05 -58.02 -23.81
N PRO A 847 5.09 -57.87 -24.74
CA PRO A 847 3.70 -58.13 -24.42
C PRO A 847 3.60 -59.57 -23.90
N ALA A 848 3.03 -59.72 -22.71
CA ALA A 848 2.72 -61.03 -22.16
C ALA A 848 1.88 -61.77 -23.22
N LYS A 849 2.35 -62.95 -23.64
CA LYS A 849 1.60 -63.84 -24.53
C LYS A 849 0.29 -64.19 -23.84
N ARG A 850 -0.80 -63.47 -24.15
CA ARG A 850 -2.15 -63.97 -23.90
C ARG A 850 -2.31 -65.21 -24.75
N ASN A 851 -2.69 -66.31 -24.11
CA ASN A 851 -3.09 -67.55 -24.78
C ASN A 851 -4.32 -67.24 -25.63
N ILE A 852 -4.11 -66.98 -26.92
CA ILE A 852 -5.18 -66.85 -27.89
C ILE A 852 -5.47 -68.29 -28.37
N GLY A 853 -6.67 -68.79 -28.07
CA GLY A 853 -7.07 -70.16 -28.40
C GLY A 853 -6.99 -70.44 -29.91
N TRP A 854 -6.77 -71.71 -30.25
CA TRP A 854 -6.49 -72.22 -31.61
C TRP A 854 -7.43 -71.74 -32.73
N ARG A 855 -8.65 -71.30 -32.40
CA ARG A 855 -9.63 -70.76 -33.37
C ARG A 855 -9.24 -69.39 -33.94
N ALA A 856 -8.50 -68.56 -33.21
CA ALA A 856 -8.06 -67.25 -33.67
C ALA A 856 -6.75 -67.31 -34.49
N GLU A 857 -5.94 -68.35 -34.28
CA GLU A 857 -4.78 -68.64 -35.14
C GLU A 857 -5.20 -69.16 -36.52
N ALA A 858 -6.31 -69.91 -36.60
CA ALA A 858 -6.88 -70.38 -37.86
C ALA A 858 -7.50 -69.24 -38.70
N LEU A 859 -8.11 -68.24 -38.05
CA LEU A 859 -8.68 -67.07 -38.72
C LEU A 859 -7.58 -66.12 -39.24
N ARG A 860 -6.45 -66.02 -38.52
CA ARG A 860 -5.29 -65.23 -38.94
C ARG A 860 -4.60 -65.81 -40.18
N ARG A 861 -4.45 -67.14 -40.25
CA ARG A 861 -3.90 -67.81 -41.44
C ARG A 861 -4.81 -67.74 -42.67
N ALA A 862 -6.13 -67.67 -42.48
CA ALA A 862 -7.07 -67.49 -43.59
C ALA A 862 -7.12 -66.05 -44.14
N LEU A 863 -6.64 -65.06 -43.38
CA LEU A 863 -6.59 -63.65 -43.77
C LEU A 863 -5.22 -63.19 -44.30
N GLU A 864 -4.17 -63.97 -44.07
CA GLU A 864 -2.80 -63.68 -44.54
C GLU A 864 -2.55 -64.16 -45.99
N ASP A 865 -3.45 -64.95 -46.60
CA ASP A 865 -3.31 -65.49 -47.97
C ASP A 865 -3.95 -64.63 -49.07
N ASP A 866 -4.56 -63.48 -48.74
CA ASP A 866 -5.33 -62.64 -49.70
C ASP A 866 -4.86 -61.16 -49.76
N GLN A 867 -3.60 -60.88 -49.40
CA GLN A 867 -3.01 -59.54 -49.50
C GLN A 867 -1.62 -59.55 -50.14
N ASP A 868 -1.56 -59.94 -51.40
CA ASP A 868 -0.41 -59.70 -52.27
C ASP A 868 -0.87 -58.93 -53.53
N ASP A 869 -1.46 -57.74 -53.33
CA ASP A 869 -1.49 -56.65 -54.33
C ASP A 869 -2.24 -55.40 -53.82
N GLN A 870 -1.55 -54.49 -53.12
CA GLN A 870 -1.95 -53.08 -53.01
C GLN A 870 -0.73 -52.16 -52.80
N PRO A 871 -0.68 -50.97 -53.44
CA PRO A 871 0.49 -50.09 -53.47
C PRO A 871 0.71 -49.33 -52.15
N LYS A 872 1.99 -49.09 -51.83
CA LYS A 872 2.47 -48.38 -50.64
C LYS A 872 1.92 -46.95 -50.53
N MET A 873 0.93 -46.73 -49.66
CA MET A 873 0.65 -45.39 -49.10
C MET A 873 1.74 -45.01 -48.08
N THR A 874 2.38 -43.87 -48.33
CA THR A 874 3.24 -43.16 -47.38
C THR A 874 2.45 -42.85 -46.11
N LYS A 875 2.81 -43.51 -45.00
CA LYS A 875 2.31 -43.17 -43.67
C LYS A 875 2.76 -41.75 -43.31
N ALA A 876 1.80 -40.89 -42.99
CA ALA A 876 2.06 -39.63 -42.30
C ALA A 876 2.87 -39.89 -41.01
N PRO A 877 3.77 -38.97 -40.60
CA PRO A 877 4.57 -39.15 -39.40
C PRO A 877 3.63 -39.22 -38.19
N THR A 878 3.50 -40.42 -37.60
CA THR A 878 2.87 -40.61 -36.30
C THR A 878 3.64 -39.77 -35.28
N LEU A 879 2.97 -38.77 -34.68
CA LEU A 879 3.47 -38.07 -33.50
C LEU A 879 3.94 -39.11 -32.47
N ALA A 880 5.19 -39.01 -32.03
CA ALA A 880 5.70 -39.83 -30.96
C ALA A 880 4.79 -39.70 -29.72
N PRO A 881 4.42 -40.80 -29.04
CA PRO A 881 3.63 -40.71 -27.82
C PRO A 881 4.42 -39.88 -26.79
N ARG A 882 3.79 -38.82 -26.23
CA ARG A 882 4.35 -38.06 -25.10
C ARG A 882 4.66 -39.05 -23.98
N SER A 883 5.94 -39.27 -23.69
CA SER A 883 6.37 -40.08 -22.55
C SER A 883 6.01 -39.33 -21.26
N SER A 884 5.24 -39.95 -20.38
CA SER A 884 5.02 -39.43 -19.03
C SER A 884 6.36 -39.29 -18.30
N ARG A 885 6.62 -38.11 -17.73
CA ARG A 885 7.80 -37.85 -16.88
C ARG A 885 7.31 -37.68 -15.44
N GLY A 886 7.87 -38.44 -14.50
CA GLY A 886 7.58 -38.27 -13.06
C GLY A 886 8.07 -36.93 -12.53
N LEU A 887 7.45 -36.45 -11.44
CA LEU A 887 7.89 -35.26 -10.71
C LEU A 887 9.23 -35.53 -10.01
N ALA A 888 10.17 -34.59 -10.10
CA ALA A 888 11.47 -34.70 -9.45
C ALA A 888 11.77 -33.47 -8.59
N GLY A 889 12.74 -33.56 -7.67
CA GLY A 889 13.14 -32.43 -6.82
C GLY A 889 13.64 -31.21 -7.61
N ALA A 890 14.10 -31.43 -8.84
CA ALA A 890 14.42 -30.36 -9.78
C ALA A 890 13.21 -29.48 -10.12
N ASP A 891 11.99 -30.01 -10.10
CA ASP A 891 10.77 -29.26 -10.39
C ASP A 891 10.40 -28.34 -9.23
N VAL A 892 10.56 -28.81 -7.98
CA VAL A 892 10.42 -27.96 -6.78
C VAL A 892 11.43 -26.82 -6.81
N ARG A 893 12.71 -27.12 -7.11
CA ARG A 893 13.74 -26.08 -7.25
C ARG A 893 13.37 -25.04 -8.31
N ARG A 894 12.93 -25.47 -9.51
CA ARG A 894 12.53 -24.54 -10.58
C ARG A 894 11.36 -23.66 -10.16
N ALA A 895 10.38 -24.21 -9.45
CA ALA A 895 9.27 -23.42 -8.90
C ALA A 895 9.76 -22.39 -7.88
N LEU A 896 10.66 -22.77 -6.97
CA LEU A 896 11.25 -21.83 -6.01
C LEU A 896 12.11 -20.75 -6.68
N PHE A 897 12.89 -21.10 -7.71
CA PHE A 897 13.68 -20.14 -8.49
C PHE A 897 12.78 -19.18 -9.26
N PHE A 898 11.69 -19.69 -9.84
CA PHE A 898 10.68 -18.85 -10.49
C PHE A 898 10.09 -17.84 -9.50
N LEU A 899 9.65 -18.31 -8.32
CA LEU A 899 9.12 -17.43 -7.27
C LEU A 899 10.18 -16.40 -6.82
N PHE A 900 11.43 -16.84 -6.59
CA PHE A 900 12.54 -15.97 -6.27
C PHE A 900 12.71 -14.85 -7.30
N PHE A 901 12.83 -15.20 -8.57
CA PHE A 901 13.06 -14.23 -9.63
C PHE A 901 11.86 -13.29 -9.82
N VAL A 902 10.62 -13.79 -9.69
CA VAL A 902 9.44 -12.94 -9.71
C VAL A 902 9.53 -11.91 -8.59
N GLN A 903 9.83 -12.31 -7.35
CA GLN A 903 9.93 -11.37 -6.23
C GLN A 903 11.07 -10.36 -6.44
N VAL A 904 12.25 -10.82 -6.85
CA VAL A 904 13.39 -9.93 -7.10
C VAL A 904 13.11 -8.95 -8.25
N ALA A 905 12.35 -9.34 -9.28
CA ALA A 905 11.99 -8.42 -10.35
C ALA A 905 11.24 -7.17 -9.83
N PHE A 906 10.43 -7.33 -8.79
CA PHE A 906 9.69 -6.24 -8.15
C PHE A 906 10.49 -5.51 -7.06
N PHE A 907 11.19 -6.25 -6.19
CA PHE A 907 11.80 -5.71 -4.97
C PHE A 907 13.33 -5.56 -5.02
N GLY A 908 13.97 -6.04 -6.08
CA GLY A 908 15.42 -6.18 -6.18
C GLY A 908 16.18 -4.87 -6.40
N ALA A 909 15.65 -3.89 -7.14
CA ALA A 909 16.40 -2.67 -7.50
C ALA A 909 16.06 -1.43 -6.66
N ALA A 910 15.21 -1.60 -5.63
CA ALA A 910 14.35 -0.54 -5.10
C ALA A 910 13.33 -0.07 -6.15
N ASN A 911 12.08 -0.46 -5.93
CA ASN A 911 10.87 0.16 -6.47
C ASN A 911 10.73 0.24 -8.01
N VAL A 912 10.79 -0.91 -8.71
CA VAL A 912 10.18 -1.00 -10.06
C VAL A 912 8.65 -0.77 -9.99
N ALA A 913 8.06 -0.90 -8.79
CA ALA A 913 6.67 -0.55 -8.51
C ALA A 913 6.40 0.97 -8.39
N SER A 914 7.44 1.83 -8.25
CA SER A 914 7.29 3.29 -8.31
C SER A 914 7.64 3.87 -9.69
N VAL A 915 7.49 3.07 -10.74
CA VAL A 915 7.17 3.63 -12.05
C VAL A 915 5.72 4.15 -11.96
N SER A 916 5.53 5.20 -11.18
CA SER A 916 4.28 5.90 -10.88
C SER A 916 4.58 7.38 -10.86
#